data_AF-A0A060NMV1-F1
#
_entry.id   AF-A0A060NMV1-F1
#
_cell.length_a   1.000
_cell.length_b   1.000
_cell.length_c   1.000
_cell.angle_alpha   90.00
_cell.angle_beta   90.00
_cell.angle_gamma   90.00
#
_symmetry.space_group_name_H-M   'P 1'
#
loop_
_entity.id
_entity.type
_entity.pdbx_description
1 polymer ?
#
loop_
_entity_poly.entity_id
_entity_poly.type
_entity_poly.pdbx_seq_one_letter_code
_entity_poly.pdbx_strand_id
1 'polypeptide(L)'
;MNLNDHPTVRRVRLKTVPSIRPADESVDAGWLKQLVLEAGADDVGFVEIGRPALDDQREDILKAFPHTKTLVSFVVRMNREAVRTPARSVSNTEFHHSGEEVNHVAREVVQALEDRGIRAMNPAMGFPMEMHRFPNKIWVVSHKPVAVAAGLGMMGIHRNVIHEKFGNFILLGTILVGAEVSESSRPINYNPCLECKLCVAACPVGAISPDGSFNFTSCYTHNYREFMGGFTDWVEQVADSSSARDYRGRVSDSESASMWQSLSYGANYKAAYCLAVCPAGEDVIGPFLADRKAHLDQVVRPLQEREETVYVTQNSDAEDHVTKRFPHKTIKHVGNSLRPNSIDAFLNGMPNVFQPGKSAGLNATYHFTFTGHEQRQVTVVIQQQKISVKEGHVGQPDLRVTADSQTWVGFLRAERNMVWALVRRKIRLAGPPKLLLAFGKCFPSAGGRQERVELEPRPSRLRGEPAAFVKNDPATGEVRWRGKLTLSEVVDEAHEVKTFRFTPPAGGELPFNYLPGQFVTLHIAPGGVPTKRSYTIASSPTWSDRIEITVKREGQGLVSRWLHDELGVGDEVEVEAPNGTFFFSGQEAGRVVLIGGGVGITPLMSAVRYLAETCWPGEVHLVLGFRSPRDFIFREELAALQARHPNLAVTVTMSAPGDEPWSGRVGRIDAALLASAVPNLAAQQVHVCGPLPMMDAIIAALGSLGVPPAQIKREAFGTVKRSPSGKETTSTEIAGRALFLASGVTAPVPVDATILDAADTAGVPIDNACRSGTCASCRVKLVSGRVTMAAEDALTDQDRAEGYILACQAKIQGDVEVDA
;
A
#
# COMPACT_ATOMS: atom_id res chain seq x y z
N MET A 1 25.42 -33.12 15.76
CA MET A 1 25.26 -34.56 15.45
C MET A 1 25.96 -34.83 14.12
N ASN A 2 26.89 -35.79 14.05
CA ASN A 2 27.58 -36.13 12.80
C ASN A 2 26.57 -36.76 11.81
N LEU A 3 26.64 -36.41 10.52
CA LEU A 3 25.74 -36.94 9.48
C LEU A 3 25.71 -38.48 9.48
N ASN A 4 26.86 -39.12 9.73
CA ASN A 4 26.97 -40.58 9.78
C ASN A 4 26.22 -41.21 10.96
N ASP A 5 25.94 -40.43 12.01
CA ASP A 5 25.22 -40.88 13.20
C ASP A 5 23.72 -40.59 13.13
N HIS A 6 23.27 -39.88 12.09
CA HIS A 6 21.86 -39.59 11.90
C HIS A 6 21.08 -40.89 11.65
N PRO A 7 20.00 -41.19 12.41
CA PRO A 7 19.26 -42.46 12.32
C PRO A 7 18.75 -42.78 10.91
N THR A 8 18.33 -41.76 10.16
CA THR A 8 17.90 -41.94 8.76
C THR A 8 19.06 -42.33 7.84
N VAL A 9 20.26 -41.75 8.03
CA VAL A 9 21.44 -42.06 7.20
C VAL A 9 21.89 -43.50 7.43
N ARG A 10 21.91 -43.95 8.69
CA ARG A 10 22.20 -45.35 9.04
C ARG A 10 21.16 -46.30 8.42
N ARG A 11 19.87 -45.99 8.52
CA ARG A 11 18.78 -46.80 7.96
C ARG A 11 18.84 -46.90 6.44
N VAL A 12 19.15 -45.80 5.75
CA VAL A 12 19.28 -45.77 4.29
C VAL A 12 20.51 -46.55 3.83
N ARG A 13 21.65 -46.44 4.52
CA ARG A 13 22.85 -47.24 4.19
C ARG A 13 22.68 -48.74 4.44
N LEU A 14 21.84 -49.12 5.41
CA LEU A 14 21.52 -50.53 5.71
C LEU A 14 20.53 -51.13 4.71
N LYS A 15 19.67 -50.32 4.10
CA LYS A 15 18.94 -50.73 2.91
C LYS A 15 19.93 -50.72 1.75
N THR A 16 19.95 -51.76 0.92
CA THR A 16 20.56 -51.68 -0.40
C THR A 16 19.80 -50.56 -1.12
N VAL A 17 20.33 -49.33 -1.11
CA VAL A 17 19.77 -48.24 -1.89
C VAL A 17 19.78 -48.76 -3.32
N PRO A 18 18.63 -48.83 -4.02
CA PRO A 18 18.66 -49.10 -5.44
C PRO A 18 19.67 -48.13 -6.02
N SER A 19 20.78 -48.65 -6.56
CA SER A 19 21.64 -47.86 -7.42
C SER A 19 20.71 -47.06 -8.31
N ILE A 20 20.88 -45.73 -8.35
CA ILE A 20 20.31 -44.92 -9.44
C ILE A 20 20.61 -45.74 -10.68
N ARG A 21 19.57 -46.24 -11.37
CA ARG A 21 19.78 -47.08 -12.54
C ARG A 21 20.74 -46.31 -13.45
N PRO A 22 21.79 -46.95 -13.99
CA PRO A 22 22.66 -46.26 -14.93
C PRO A 22 21.82 -45.62 -16.03
N ALA A 23 22.19 -44.41 -16.41
CA ALA A 23 21.44 -43.49 -17.27
C ALA A 23 21.24 -43.94 -18.73
N ASP A 24 21.49 -45.22 -19.02
CA ASP A 24 21.65 -45.78 -20.37
C ASP A 24 20.45 -46.63 -20.84
N GLU A 25 19.51 -47.00 -19.97
CA GLU A 25 18.26 -47.62 -20.43
C GLU A 25 17.20 -46.55 -20.68
N SER A 26 16.77 -46.44 -21.94
CA SER A 26 15.62 -45.62 -22.34
C SER A 26 14.34 -46.15 -21.69
N VAL A 27 13.42 -45.24 -21.39
CA VAL A 27 12.09 -45.57 -20.89
C VAL A 27 11.26 -46.10 -22.05
N ASP A 28 10.63 -47.26 -21.86
CA ASP A 28 9.74 -47.81 -22.87
C ASP A 28 8.54 -46.88 -23.14
N ALA A 29 8.38 -46.46 -24.39
CA ALA A 29 7.32 -45.54 -24.83
C ALA A 29 5.92 -46.12 -24.65
N GLY A 30 5.76 -47.44 -24.88
CA GLY A 30 4.48 -48.13 -24.73
C GLY A 30 4.00 -48.12 -23.28
N TRP A 31 4.88 -48.49 -22.36
CA TRP A 31 4.62 -48.41 -20.92
C TRP A 31 4.32 -46.99 -20.47
N LEU A 32 5.13 -46.01 -20.85
CA LEU A 32 4.93 -44.62 -20.43
C LEU A 32 3.62 -44.04 -20.98
N LYS A 33 3.28 -44.37 -22.23
CA LYS A 33 2.00 -44.00 -22.83
C LYS A 33 0.83 -44.59 -22.03
N GLN A 34 0.89 -45.88 -21.72
CA GLN A 34 -0.14 -46.54 -20.93
C GLN A 34 -0.28 -45.91 -19.55
N LEU A 35 0.82 -45.63 -18.86
CA LEU A 35 0.83 -44.94 -17.57
C LEU A 35 0.13 -43.58 -17.62
N VAL A 36 0.42 -42.77 -18.64
CA VAL A 36 -0.16 -41.42 -18.79
C VAL A 36 -1.66 -41.49 -19.08
N LEU A 37 -2.10 -42.46 -19.88
CA LEU A 37 -3.52 -42.69 -20.17
C LEU A 37 -4.27 -43.23 -18.94
N GLU A 38 -3.68 -44.16 -18.19
CA GLU A 38 -4.25 -44.70 -16.94
C GLU A 38 -4.37 -43.64 -15.84
N ALA A 39 -3.46 -42.66 -15.83
CA ALA A 39 -3.52 -41.50 -14.92
C ALA A 39 -4.63 -40.49 -15.27
N GLY A 40 -5.26 -40.62 -16.45
CA GLY A 40 -6.42 -39.82 -16.86
C GLY A 40 -6.23 -38.94 -18.11
N ALA A 41 -5.09 -39.00 -18.81
CA ALA A 41 -4.97 -38.31 -20.08
C ALA A 41 -5.80 -38.96 -21.20
N ASP A 42 -6.31 -38.17 -22.14
CA ASP A 42 -7.03 -38.67 -23.31
C ASP A 42 -6.10 -39.00 -24.50
N ASP A 43 -4.94 -38.33 -24.58
CA ASP A 43 -3.88 -38.64 -25.55
C ASP A 43 -2.52 -38.11 -25.07
N VAL A 44 -1.43 -38.67 -25.60
CA VAL A 44 -0.05 -38.39 -25.18
C VAL A 44 0.95 -38.56 -26.32
N GLY A 45 1.96 -37.68 -26.36
CA GLY A 45 3.08 -37.75 -27.28
C GLY A 45 4.41 -37.33 -26.62
N PHE A 46 5.51 -37.76 -27.22
CA PHE A 46 6.86 -37.62 -26.67
C PHE A 46 7.74 -36.75 -27.57
N VAL A 47 8.46 -35.80 -26.98
CA VAL A 47 9.33 -34.87 -27.70
C VAL A 47 10.72 -34.83 -27.06
N GLU A 48 11.75 -35.10 -27.85
CA GLU A 48 13.13 -34.97 -27.39
C GLU A 48 13.50 -33.49 -27.18
N ILE A 49 14.23 -33.17 -26.11
CA ILE A 49 14.64 -31.78 -25.80
C ILE A 49 15.46 -31.13 -26.92
N GLY A 50 16.18 -31.94 -27.70
CA GLY A 50 17.01 -31.52 -28.83
C GLY A 50 16.22 -31.15 -30.09
N ARG A 51 14.89 -31.30 -30.11
CA ARG A 51 14.09 -31.01 -31.30
C ARG A 51 14.11 -29.49 -31.62
N PRO A 52 14.34 -29.07 -32.89
CA PRO A 52 14.38 -27.65 -33.27
C PRO A 52 13.10 -26.87 -32.92
N ALA A 53 11.95 -27.56 -32.91
CA ALA A 53 10.67 -26.96 -32.50
C ALA A 53 10.64 -26.45 -31.04
N LEU A 54 11.64 -26.79 -30.23
CA LEU A 54 11.79 -26.34 -28.84
C LEU A 54 12.91 -25.30 -28.66
N ASP A 55 13.59 -24.86 -29.73
CA ASP A 55 14.75 -23.95 -29.64
C ASP A 55 14.42 -22.65 -28.87
N ASP A 56 13.19 -22.14 -29.01
CA ASP A 56 12.72 -20.89 -28.40
C ASP A 56 12.48 -20.98 -26.87
N GLN A 57 12.47 -22.20 -26.31
CA GLN A 57 12.18 -22.43 -24.89
C GLN A 57 13.11 -23.45 -24.22
N ARG A 58 14.01 -24.08 -24.98
CA ARG A 58 14.96 -25.10 -24.49
C ARG A 58 15.77 -24.60 -23.30
N GLU A 59 16.30 -23.39 -23.39
CA GLU A 59 17.12 -22.81 -22.32
C GLU A 59 16.32 -22.68 -21.01
N ASP A 60 15.08 -22.17 -21.09
CA ASP A 60 14.21 -22.05 -19.91
C ASP A 60 13.89 -23.42 -19.27
N ILE A 61 13.63 -24.43 -20.11
CA ILE A 61 13.35 -25.80 -19.68
C ILE A 61 14.56 -26.38 -18.95
N LEU A 62 15.75 -26.28 -19.55
CA LEU A 62 16.99 -26.81 -18.96
C LEU A 62 17.42 -26.01 -17.73
N LYS A 63 17.08 -24.73 -17.64
CA LYS A 63 17.31 -23.93 -16.44
C LYS A 63 16.42 -24.38 -15.28
N ALA A 64 15.16 -24.75 -15.56
CA ALA A 64 14.25 -25.27 -14.55
C ALA A 64 14.55 -26.73 -14.16
N PHE A 65 14.87 -27.58 -15.14
CA PHE A 65 15.19 -28.98 -14.95
C PHE A 65 16.36 -29.41 -15.86
N PRO A 66 17.62 -29.27 -15.39
CA PRO A 66 18.82 -29.51 -16.21
C PRO A 66 18.97 -30.92 -16.79
N HIS A 67 18.27 -31.89 -16.20
CA HIS A 67 18.34 -33.29 -16.63
C HIS A 67 17.39 -33.63 -17.77
N THR A 68 16.52 -32.69 -18.19
CA THR A 68 15.49 -32.96 -19.21
C THR A 68 16.10 -33.56 -20.47
N LYS A 69 15.67 -34.77 -20.83
CA LYS A 69 15.97 -35.41 -22.12
C LYS A 69 14.72 -35.53 -22.99
N THR A 70 13.56 -35.77 -22.38
CA THR A 70 12.26 -35.91 -23.07
C THR A 70 11.18 -35.08 -22.39
N LEU A 71 10.29 -34.50 -23.19
CA LEU A 71 9.05 -33.87 -22.77
C LEU A 71 7.90 -34.82 -23.11
N VAL A 72 7.10 -35.18 -22.11
CA VAL A 72 5.84 -35.92 -22.29
C VAL A 72 4.72 -34.90 -22.36
N SER A 73 4.18 -34.66 -23.55
CA SER A 73 3.01 -33.79 -23.73
C SER A 73 1.76 -34.63 -23.74
N PHE A 74 0.70 -34.18 -23.10
CA PHE A 74 -0.58 -34.90 -23.08
C PHE A 74 -1.77 -33.93 -23.10
N VAL A 75 -2.95 -34.46 -23.39
CA VAL A 75 -4.19 -33.68 -23.44
C VAL A 75 -5.23 -34.25 -22.48
N VAL A 76 -6.03 -33.36 -21.90
CA VAL A 76 -7.27 -33.69 -21.17
C VAL A 76 -8.41 -32.96 -21.88
N ARG A 77 -9.47 -33.69 -22.22
CA ARG A 77 -10.65 -33.15 -22.93
C ARG A 77 -11.57 -32.41 -21.97
N MET A 78 -12.10 -31.29 -22.44
CA MET A 78 -13.11 -30.52 -21.71
C MET A 78 -14.53 -30.90 -22.16
N ASN A 79 -15.51 -30.73 -21.28
CA ASN A 79 -16.92 -30.75 -21.62
C ASN A 79 -17.26 -29.62 -22.59
N ARG A 80 -17.59 -30.00 -23.82
CA ARG A 80 -17.86 -29.09 -24.93
C ARG A 80 -19.00 -28.11 -24.66
N GLU A 81 -20.10 -28.59 -24.10
CA GLU A 81 -21.29 -27.75 -23.89
C GLU A 81 -21.08 -26.77 -22.74
N ALA A 82 -20.27 -27.15 -21.73
CA ALA A 82 -19.82 -26.24 -20.69
C ALA A 82 -18.94 -25.11 -21.25
N VAL A 83 -18.17 -25.34 -22.32
CA VAL A 83 -17.38 -24.29 -22.99
C VAL A 83 -18.24 -23.46 -23.96
N ARG A 84 -19.26 -24.06 -24.60
CA ARG A 84 -20.12 -23.40 -25.60
C ARG A 84 -21.13 -22.42 -25.02
N THR A 85 -21.55 -22.65 -23.77
CA THR A 85 -22.57 -21.82 -23.15
C THR A 85 -22.12 -20.35 -23.02
N PRO A 86 -23.03 -19.38 -23.23
CA PRO A 86 -22.78 -17.99 -22.86
C PRO A 86 -22.57 -17.79 -21.35
N ALA A 87 -22.98 -18.74 -20.51
CA ALA A 87 -22.82 -18.67 -19.06
C ALA A 87 -21.34 -18.83 -18.65
N ARG A 88 -20.68 -17.71 -18.33
CA ARG A 88 -19.25 -17.69 -17.98
C ARG A 88 -18.89 -18.54 -16.76
N SER A 89 -19.78 -18.64 -15.78
CA SER A 89 -19.52 -19.44 -14.59
C SER A 89 -19.29 -20.91 -14.95
N VAL A 90 -20.16 -21.46 -15.79
CA VAL A 90 -20.09 -22.85 -16.24
C VAL A 90 -18.79 -23.12 -17.00
N SER A 91 -18.42 -22.24 -17.93
CA SER A 91 -17.18 -22.41 -18.69
C SER A 91 -15.93 -22.26 -17.82
N ASN A 92 -15.90 -21.32 -16.88
CA ASN A 92 -14.77 -21.18 -15.97
C ASN A 92 -14.62 -22.38 -15.02
N THR A 93 -15.73 -22.89 -14.48
CA THR A 93 -15.71 -24.13 -13.68
C THR A 93 -15.12 -25.30 -14.48
N GLU A 94 -15.48 -25.43 -15.75
CA GLU A 94 -14.91 -26.46 -16.63
C GLU A 94 -13.41 -26.28 -16.83
N PHE A 95 -12.93 -25.05 -17.08
CA PHE A 95 -11.49 -24.77 -17.19
C PHE A 95 -10.74 -25.09 -15.90
N HIS A 96 -11.33 -24.79 -14.74
CA HIS A 96 -10.72 -25.05 -13.43
C HIS A 96 -10.62 -26.56 -13.18
N HIS A 97 -11.73 -27.30 -13.29
CA HIS A 97 -11.74 -28.75 -13.05
C HIS A 97 -10.81 -29.50 -14.02
N SER A 98 -10.92 -29.20 -15.33
CA SER A 98 -10.03 -29.83 -16.31
C SER A 98 -8.56 -29.46 -16.06
N GLY A 99 -8.28 -28.26 -15.53
CA GLY A 99 -6.92 -27.87 -15.18
C GLY A 99 -6.37 -28.55 -13.95
N GLU A 100 -7.20 -28.79 -12.94
CA GLU A 100 -6.86 -29.64 -11.80
C GLU A 100 -6.56 -31.07 -12.26
N GLU A 101 -7.36 -31.61 -13.17
CA GLU A 101 -7.16 -32.94 -13.76
C GLU A 101 -5.83 -33.04 -14.51
N VAL A 102 -5.47 -32.05 -15.34
CA VAL A 102 -4.15 -32.01 -16.00
C VAL A 102 -3.01 -32.04 -14.97
N ASN A 103 -3.11 -31.26 -13.89
CA ASN A 103 -2.08 -31.24 -12.86
C ASN A 103 -2.04 -32.55 -12.07
N HIS A 104 -3.18 -33.21 -11.86
CA HIS A 104 -3.30 -34.52 -11.22
C HIS A 104 -2.61 -35.60 -12.04
N VAL A 105 -2.96 -35.73 -13.33
CA VAL A 105 -2.31 -36.63 -14.29
C VAL A 105 -0.79 -36.46 -14.24
N ALA A 106 -0.32 -35.21 -14.35
CA ALA A 106 1.12 -34.92 -14.35
C ALA A 106 1.80 -35.36 -13.05
N ARG A 107 1.14 -35.15 -11.90
CA ARG A 107 1.66 -35.53 -10.59
C ARG A 107 1.77 -37.05 -10.44
N GLU A 108 0.73 -37.80 -10.82
CA GLU A 108 0.74 -39.27 -10.73
C GLU A 108 1.84 -39.89 -11.60
N VAL A 109 1.98 -39.40 -12.83
CA VAL A 109 3.02 -39.88 -13.75
C VAL A 109 4.42 -39.56 -13.23
N VAL A 110 4.64 -38.35 -12.69
CA VAL A 110 5.93 -37.98 -12.07
C VAL A 110 6.25 -38.91 -10.90
N GLN A 111 5.28 -39.17 -10.02
CA GLN A 111 5.47 -40.06 -8.87
C GLN A 111 5.83 -41.49 -9.32
N ALA A 112 5.15 -42.03 -10.32
CA ALA A 112 5.43 -43.35 -10.85
C ALA A 112 6.81 -43.45 -11.55
N LEU A 113 7.28 -42.36 -12.18
CA LEU A 113 8.64 -42.27 -12.72
C LEU A 113 9.69 -42.22 -11.60
N GLU A 114 9.44 -41.43 -10.55
CA GLU A 114 10.32 -41.32 -9.39
C GLU A 114 10.45 -42.63 -8.61
N ASP A 115 9.36 -43.38 -8.45
CA ASP A 115 9.35 -44.72 -7.84
C ASP A 115 10.24 -45.72 -8.61
N ARG A 116 10.50 -45.46 -9.89
CA ARG A 116 11.43 -46.21 -10.74
C ARG A 116 12.84 -45.61 -10.81
N GLY A 117 13.11 -44.56 -10.04
CA GLY A 117 14.38 -43.85 -10.01
C GLY A 117 14.62 -42.92 -11.20
N ILE A 118 13.58 -42.63 -11.99
CA ILE A 118 13.64 -41.70 -13.13
C ILE A 118 13.26 -40.31 -12.62
N ARG A 119 14.14 -39.33 -12.82
CA ARG A 119 13.84 -37.95 -12.42
C ARG A 119 12.80 -37.37 -13.36
N ALA A 120 11.76 -36.75 -12.82
CA ALA A 120 10.76 -36.05 -13.61
C ALA A 120 10.27 -34.79 -12.88
N MET A 121 9.64 -33.87 -13.61
CA MET A 121 9.08 -32.63 -13.07
C MET A 121 7.81 -32.26 -13.83
N ASN A 122 6.78 -31.78 -13.12
CA ASN A 122 5.59 -31.19 -13.74
C ASN A 122 5.62 -29.64 -13.72
N PRO A 123 5.86 -28.99 -14.86
CA PRO A 123 5.47 -27.60 -15.06
C PRO A 123 3.96 -27.40 -14.85
N ALA A 124 3.57 -26.24 -14.32
CA ALA A 124 2.16 -25.88 -14.18
C ALA A 124 1.48 -25.76 -15.55
N MET A 125 0.34 -26.44 -15.75
CA MET A 125 -0.46 -26.40 -16.99
C MET A 125 -0.83 -24.97 -17.42
N GLY A 126 -1.22 -24.18 -16.42
CA GLY A 126 -1.65 -22.79 -16.54
C GLY A 126 -1.33 -22.07 -15.24
N PHE A 127 -1.72 -20.80 -15.14
CA PHE A 127 -1.41 -19.97 -13.97
C PHE A 127 0.08 -19.94 -13.61
N PRO A 128 0.94 -19.51 -14.54
CA PRO A 128 2.36 -19.36 -14.26
C PRO A 128 2.63 -18.53 -13.01
N MET A 129 3.64 -18.92 -12.23
CA MET A 129 3.97 -18.29 -10.95
C MET A 129 5.34 -17.62 -10.91
N GLU A 130 6.09 -17.59 -12.03
CA GLU A 130 7.39 -16.88 -12.11
C GLU A 130 7.21 -15.37 -12.25
N MET A 131 6.42 -14.78 -11.35
CA MET A 131 5.96 -13.38 -11.41
C MET A 131 7.10 -12.37 -11.31
N HIS A 132 8.25 -12.75 -10.75
CA HIS A 132 9.46 -11.94 -10.78
C HIS A 132 9.95 -11.62 -12.20
N ARG A 133 9.52 -12.38 -13.22
CA ARG A 133 9.82 -12.15 -14.64
C ARG A 133 8.78 -11.27 -15.34
N PHE A 134 7.63 -10.98 -14.72
CA PHE A 134 6.56 -10.21 -15.34
C PHE A 134 7.05 -8.80 -15.76
N PRO A 135 6.72 -8.29 -16.96
CA PRO A 135 5.74 -8.83 -17.94
C PRO A 135 6.32 -9.79 -18.99
N ASN A 136 7.55 -10.28 -18.83
CA ASN A 136 8.15 -11.26 -19.75
C ASN A 136 7.56 -12.67 -19.53
N LYS A 137 8.22 -13.69 -20.07
CA LYS A 137 7.82 -15.10 -19.94
C LYS A 137 7.83 -15.54 -18.47
N ILE A 138 6.64 -15.70 -17.89
CA ILE A 138 6.41 -16.12 -16.49
C ILE A 138 6.16 -17.63 -16.33
N TRP A 139 6.18 -18.39 -17.42
CA TRP A 139 6.00 -19.85 -17.43
C TRP A 139 7.30 -20.57 -17.80
N VAL A 140 7.44 -21.82 -17.36
CA VAL A 140 8.59 -22.67 -17.70
C VAL A 140 8.42 -23.24 -19.12
N VAL A 141 7.27 -23.83 -19.42
CA VAL A 141 6.99 -24.51 -20.69
C VAL A 141 5.88 -23.81 -21.46
N SER A 142 6.12 -23.56 -22.75
CA SER A 142 5.07 -23.14 -23.68
C SER A 142 4.37 -24.39 -24.22
N HIS A 143 3.32 -24.85 -23.54
CA HIS A 143 2.67 -26.14 -23.83
C HIS A 143 2.18 -26.32 -25.27
N LYS A 144 1.67 -25.25 -25.91
CA LYS A 144 1.12 -25.33 -27.27
C LYS A 144 2.16 -25.77 -28.32
N PRO A 145 3.34 -25.12 -28.45
CA PRO A 145 4.42 -25.63 -29.30
C PRO A 145 4.84 -27.07 -29.00
N VAL A 146 4.89 -27.47 -27.72
CA VAL A 146 5.26 -28.84 -27.34
C VAL A 146 4.21 -29.83 -27.83
N ALA A 147 2.92 -29.55 -27.65
CA ALA A 147 1.84 -30.40 -28.13
C ALA A 147 1.84 -30.56 -29.65
N VAL A 148 2.12 -29.49 -30.40
CA VAL A 148 2.31 -29.57 -31.86
C VAL A 148 3.52 -30.44 -32.22
N ALA A 149 4.66 -30.24 -31.54
CA ALA A 149 5.86 -31.04 -31.73
C ALA A 149 5.65 -32.53 -31.37
N ALA A 150 4.73 -32.80 -30.44
CA ALA A 150 4.32 -34.13 -29.98
C ALA A 150 3.27 -34.80 -30.87
N GLY A 151 2.75 -34.11 -31.90
CA GLY A 151 1.73 -34.68 -32.78
C GLY A 151 0.31 -34.66 -32.22
N LEU A 152 0.03 -33.88 -31.17
CA LEU A 152 -1.29 -33.82 -30.52
C LEU A 152 -2.26 -32.83 -31.20
N GLY A 153 -1.89 -32.28 -32.36
CA GLY A 153 -2.69 -31.32 -33.11
C GLY A 153 -1.87 -30.21 -33.75
N MET A 154 -2.57 -29.24 -34.35
CA MET A 154 -1.95 -28.07 -34.99
C MET A 154 -2.58 -26.77 -34.50
N MET A 155 -1.82 -25.67 -34.63
CA MET A 155 -2.32 -24.35 -34.27
C MET A 155 -3.41 -23.88 -35.26
N GLY A 156 -4.61 -23.62 -34.75
CA GLY A 156 -5.66 -22.95 -35.51
C GLY A 156 -5.44 -21.43 -35.64
N ILE A 157 -6.21 -20.77 -36.50
CA ILE A 157 -6.13 -19.30 -36.67
C ILE A 157 -6.43 -18.54 -35.37
N HIS A 158 -7.21 -19.14 -34.46
CA HIS A 158 -7.49 -18.61 -33.12
C HIS A 158 -6.34 -18.83 -32.11
N ARG A 159 -5.19 -19.36 -32.55
CA ARG A 159 -4.00 -19.59 -31.71
C ARG A 159 -4.19 -20.58 -30.55
N ASN A 160 -5.12 -21.54 -30.69
CA ASN A 160 -5.19 -22.72 -29.83
C ASN A 160 -4.86 -23.96 -30.67
N VAL A 161 -4.32 -24.99 -30.00
CA VAL A 161 -4.10 -26.29 -30.62
C VAL A 161 -5.46 -26.93 -30.88
N ILE A 162 -5.64 -27.45 -32.09
CA ILE A 162 -6.79 -28.24 -32.49
C ILE A 162 -6.31 -29.68 -32.63
N HIS A 163 -6.75 -30.54 -31.72
CA HIS A 163 -6.54 -31.97 -31.77
C HIS A 163 -7.43 -32.60 -32.85
N GLU A 164 -6.92 -33.62 -33.54
CA GLU A 164 -7.63 -34.28 -34.66
C GLU A 164 -8.99 -34.82 -34.23
N LYS A 165 -9.03 -35.53 -33.10
CA LYS A 165 -10.26 -36.07 -32.52
C LYS A 165 -11.09 -35.06 -31.72
N PHE A 166 -10.52 -34.48 -30.67
CA PHE A 166 -11.26 -33.68 -29.68
C PHE A 166 -11.46 -32.19 -30.06
N GLY A 167 -10.88 -31.74 -31.17
CA GLY A 167 -10.90 -30.33 -31.54
C GLY A 167 -10.05 -29.48 -30.61
N ASN A 168 -10.47 -28.25 -30.34
CA ASN A 168 -9.80 -27.36 -29.39
C ASN A 168 -10.41 -27.38 -27.97
N PHE A 169 -11.30 -28.34 -27.70
CA PHE A 169 -11.88 -28.57 -26.37
C PHE A 169 -10.93 -29.43 -25.52
N ILE A 170 -9.70 -28.97 -25.40
CA ILE A 170 -8.60 -29.66 -24.70
C ILE A 170 -7.82 -28.69 -23.83
N LEU A 171 -7.25 -29.18 -22.74
CA LEU A 171 -6.16 -28.56 -22.01
C LEU A 171 -4.90 -29.41 -22.17
N LEU A 172 -3.72 -28.77 -22.06
CA LEU A 172 -2.44 -29.37 -22.40
C LEU A 172 -1.55 -29.48 -21.17
N GLY A 173 -1.06 -30.67 -20.87
CA GLY A 173 -0.03 -30.89 -19.86
C GLY A 173 1.32 -31.18 -20.50
N THR A 174 2.41 -30.91 -19.76
CA THR A 174 3.75 -31.37 -20.16
C THR A 174 4.53 -31.79 -18.93
N ILE A 175 5.19 -32.94 -19.01
CA ILE A 175 6.10 -33.46 -17.97
C ILE A 175 7.52 -33.45 -18.54
N LEU A 176 8.47 -32.94 -17.76
CA LEU A 176 9.88 -32.97 -18.11
C LEU A 176 10.51 -34.24 -17.52
N VAL A 177 11.15 -35.07 -18.35
CA VAL A 177 11.68 -36.37 -17.95
C VAL A 177 13.19 -36.43 -18.16
N GLY A 178 13.90 -36.92 -17.15
CA GLY A 178 15.36 -37.00 -17.09
C GLY A 178 15.99 -38.17 -17.85
N ALA A 179 15.19 -38.89 -18.63
CA ALA A 179 15.56 -40.09 -19.38
C ALA A 179 15.05 -39.98 -20.81
N GLU A 180 15.72 -40.64 -21.75
CA GLU A 180 15.23 -40.79 -23.12
C GLU A 180 14.07 -41.78 -23.14
N VAL A 181 13.14 -41.58 -24.07
CA VAL A 181 12.04 -42.51 -24.32
C VAL A 181 12.32 -43.26 -25.61
N SER A 182 12.03 -44.57 -25.66
CA SER A 182 12.41 -45.45 -26.78
C SER A 182 11.82 -45.06 -28.14
N GLU A 183 10.76 -44.25 -28.15
CA GLU A 183 10.13 -43.70 -29.35
C GLU A 183 9.76 -42.22 -29.13
N SER A 184 9.91 -41.40 -30.17
CA SER A 184 9.46 -40.01 -30.18
C SER A 184 8.33 -39.79 -31.18
N SER A 185 7.35 -38.98 -30.79
CA SER A 185 6.22 -38.62 -31.65
C SER A 185 6.66 -37.63 -32.73
N ARG A 186 5.82 -37.39 -33.75
CA ARG A 186 6.06 -36.40 -34.81
C ARG A 186 4.83 -35.52 -35.00
N PRO A 187 4.99 -34.25 -35.44
CA PRO A 187 3.86 -33.42 -35.82
C PRO A 187 2.98 -34.10 -36.87
N ILE A 188 1.67 -33.91 -36.76
CA ILE A 188 0.72 -34.35 -37.78
C ILE A 188 0.95 -33.58 -39.09
N ASN A 189 0.64 -34.21 -40.22
CA ASN A 189 1.01 -33.71 -41.55
C ASN A 189 -0.04 -32.79 -42.20
N TYR A 190 -1.11 -32.44 -41.48
CA TYR A 190 -2.16 -31.51 -41.92
C TYR A 190 -2.62 -30.63 -40.74
N ASN A 191 -3.31 -29.53 -41.03
CA ASN A 191 -3.90 -28.67 -40.00
C ASN A 191 -5.41 -28.95 -39.86
N PRO A 192 -5.92 -29.39 -38.69
CA PRO A 192 -7.34 -29.64 -38.48
C PRO A 192 -8.23 -28.38 -38.55
N CYS A 193 -7.64 -27.18 -38.59
CA CYS A 193 -8.37 -25.93 -38.77
C CYS A 193 -9.12 -25.90 -40.11
N LEU A 194 -10.45 -25.77 -40.05
CA LEU A 194 -11.33 -25.69 -41.23
C LEU A 194 -11.33 -24.33 -41.93
N GLU A 195 -10.61 -23.34 -41.40
CA GLU A 195 -10.61 -21.95 -41.87
C GLU A 195 -11.98 -21.28 -42.01
N CYS A 196 -13.01 -21.81 -41.35
CA CYS A 196 -14.40 -21.34 -41.42
C CYS A 196 -14.65 -19.91 -40.91
N LYS A 197 -13.64 -19.28 -40.28
CA LYS A 197 -13.66 -17.93 -39.68
C LYS A 197 -14.74 -17.69 -38.62
N LEU A 198 -15.35 -18.73 -38.05
CA LEU A 198 -16.32 -18.56 -36.95
C LEU A 198 -15.69 -17.92 -35.70
N CYS A 199 -14.45 -18.29 -35.37
CA CYS A 199 -13.70 -17.68 -34.27
C CYS A 199 -13.38 -16.19 -34.51
N VAL A 200 -13.19 -15.78 -35.76
CA VAL A 200 -13.04 -14.37 -36.16
C VAL A 200 -14.35 -13.64 -35.97
N ALA A 201 -15.45 -14.22 -36.47
CA ALA A 201 -16.78 -13.64 -36.37
C ALA A 201 -17.26 -13.49 -34.92
N ALA A 202 -16.92 -14.43 -34.03
CA ALA A 202 -17.33 -14.44 -32.64
C ALA A 202 -16.44 -13.59 -31.72
N CYS A 203 -15.22 -13.23 -32.12
CA CYS A 203 -14.27 -12.55 -31.24
C CYS A 203 -14.79 -11.15 -30.82
N PRO A 204 -15.04 -10.89 -29.53
CA PRO A 204 -15.68 -9.64 -29.10
C PRO A 204 -14.77 -8.42 -29.30
N VAL A 205 -13.46 -8.62 -29.26
CA VAL A 205 -12.43 -7.55 -29.36
C VAL A 205 -11.68 -7.54 -30.69
N GLY A 206 -12.06 -8.38 -31.65
CA GLY A 206 -11.41 -8.41 -32.97
C GLY A 206 -9.93 -8.85 -32.90
N ALA A 207 -9.56 -9.65 -31.90
CA ALA A 207 -8.18 -10.09 -31.72
C ALA A 207 -7.71 -11.12 -32.76
N ILE A 208 -8.63 -11.75 -33.51
CA ILE A 208 -8.32 -12.78 -34.50
C ILE A 208 -8.72 -12.24 -35.87
N SER A 209 -7.76 -12.15 -36.79
CA SER A 209 -8.01 -11.68 -38.15
C SER A 209 -8.27 -12.84 -39.12
N PRO A 210 -8.99 -12.59 -40.24
CA PRO A 210 -9.22 -13.62 -41.27
C PRO A 210 -7.94 -14.22 -41.86
N ASP A 211 -6.85 -13.47 -41.91
CA ASP A 211 -5.54 -13.90 -42.43
C ASP A 211 -4.70 -14.70 -41.40
N GLY A 212 -5.23 -14.93 -40.20
CA GLY A 212 -4.55 -15.65 -39.13
C GLY A 212 -3.64 -14.77 -38.25
N SER A 213 -3.57 -13.46 -38.50
CA SER A 213 -2.91 -12.53 -37.56
C SER A 213 -3.69 -12.46 -36.24
N PHE A 214 -2.95 -12.25 -35.15
CA PHE A 214 -3.51 -12.26 -33.79
C PHE A 214 -3.03 -11.06 -32.98
N ASN A 215 -3.97 -10.24 -32.52
CA ASN A 215 -3.69 -9.12 -31.62
C ASN A 215 -3.75 -9.62 -30.17
N PHE A 216 -2.57 -9.97 -29.63
CA PHE A 216 -2.44 -10.51 -28.28
C PHE A 216 -2.98 -9.56 -27.23
N THR A 217 -2.65 -8.27 -27.31
CA THR A 217 -3.03 -7.30 -26.28
C THR A 217 -4.53 -7.07 -26.23
N SER A 218 -5.22 -7.06 -27.37
CA SER A 218 -6.69 -6.99 -27.40
C SER A 218 -7.34 -8.20 -26.71
N CYS A 219 -6.87 -9.42 -27.02
CA CYS A 219 -7.36 -10.63 -26.36
C CYS A 219 -7.06 -10.62 -24.86
N TYR A 220 -5.82 -10.31 -24.49
CA TYR A 220 -5.35 -10.28 -23.12
C TYR A 220 -6.11 -9.27 -22.27
N THR A 221 -6.26 -8.03 -22.73
CA THR A 221 -6.93 -6.95 -21.99
C THR A 221 -8.37 -7.31 -21.61
N HIS A 222 -9.09 -7.97 -22.51
CA HIS A 222 -10.46 -8.37 -22.25
C HIS A 222 -10.56 -9.71 -21.53
N ASN A 223 -9.93 -10.76 -22.06
CA ASN A 223 -10.10 -12.11 -21.56
C ASN A 223 -9.46 -12.31 -20.18
N TYR A 224 -8.37 -11.59 -19.89
CA TYR A 224 -7.60 -11.68 -18.65
C TYR A 224 -7.92 -10.50 -17.72
N ARG A 225 -9.12 -9.90 -17.84
CA ARG A 225 -9.49 -8.72 -17.05
C ARG A 225 -9.45 -8.98 -15.54
N GLU A 226 -9.73 -10.20 -15.09
CA GLU A 226 -9.90 -10.52 -13.66
C GLU A 226 -8.64 -11.04 -12.96
N PHE A 227 -7.51 -11.08 -13.66
CA PHE A 227 -6.26 -11.63 -13.14
C PHE A 227 -5.06 -11.08 -13.94
N MET A 228 -3.83 -11.42 -13.54
CA MET A 228 -2.60 -10.92 -14.18
C MET A 228 -2.62 -9.39 -14.34
N GLY A 229 -2.51 -8.89 -15.57
CA GLY A 229 -2.48 -7.47 -15.86
C GLY A 229 -3.79 -6.74 -15.52
N GLY A 230 -4.93 -7.43 -15.62
CA GLY A 230 -6.21 -6.86 -15.24
C GLY A 230 -6.29 -6.56 -13.74
N PHE A 231 -5.70 -7.43 -12.92
CA PHE A 231 -5.58 -7.21 -11.46
C PHE A 231 -4.67 -6.02 -11.15
N THR A 232 -3.51 -5.89 -11.81
CA THR A 232 -2.62 -4.74 -11.58
C THR A 232 -3.28 -3.42 -11.97
N ASP A 233 -4.05 -3.39 -13.05
CA ASP A 233 -4.83 -2.21 -13.43
C ASP A 233 -5.93 -1.88 -12.41
N TRP A 234 -6.63 -2.90 -11.89
CA TRP A 234 -7.62 -2.70 -10.83
C TRP A 234 -7.01 -2.13 -9.56
N VAL A 235 -5.85 -2.65 -9.10
CA VAL A 235 -5.13 -2.14 -7.93
C VAL A 235 -4.73 -0.67 -8.12
N GLU A 236 -4.34 -0.26 -9.32
CA GLU A 236 -4.04 1.14 -9.60
C GLU A 236 -5.28 2.01 -9.57
N GLN A 237 -6.41 1.53 -10.10
CA GLN A 237 -7.68 2.25 -9.97
C GLN A 237 -8.09 2.42 -8.50
N VAL A 238 -7.80 1.44 -7.63
CA VAL A 238 -7.97 1.57 -6.17
C VAL A 238 -7.02 2.64 -5.61
N ALA A 239 -5.72 2.58 -5.94
CA ALA A 239 -4.71 3.49 -5.41
C ALA A 239 -4.90 4.94 -5.89
N ASP A 240 -5.38 5.14 -7.11
CA ASP A 240 -5.63 6.44 -7.72
C ASP A 240 -6.97 7.06 -7.28
N SER A 241 -7.84 6.28 -6.62
CA SER A 241 -9.13 6.76 -6.15
C SER A 241 -8.99 7.63 -4.91
N SER A 242 -9.51 8.85 -4.98
CA SER A 242 -9.50 9.82 -3.88
C SER A 242 -10.54 9.56 -2.79
N SER A 243 -11.58 8.79 -3.10
CA SER A 243 -12.66 8.42 -2.18
C SER A 243 -13.37 7.15 -2.64
N ALA A 244 -14.19 6.56 -1.77
CA ALA A 244 -15.02 5.41 -2.14
C ALA A 244 -16.01 5.73 -3.28
N ARG A 245 -16.47 6.99 -3.38
CA ARG A 245 -17.35 7.43 -4.48
C ARG A 245 -16.58 7.53 -5.81
N ASP A 246 -15.35 8.04 -5.78
CA ASP A 246 -14.45 8.09 -6.95
C ASP A 246 -14.13 6.66 -7.43
N TYR A 247 -13.79 5.75 -6.51
CA TYR A 247 -13.59 4.35 -6.81
C TYR A 247 -14.80 3.69 -7.48
N ARG A 248 -16.00 3.83 -6.91
CA ARG A 248 -17.22 3.27 -7.52
C ARG A 248 -17.58 3.91 -8.86
N GLY A 249 -17.10 5.12 -9.14
CA GLY A 249 -17.19 5.73 -10.47
C GLY A 249 -16.25 5.09 -11.50
N ARG A 250 -15.11 4.55 -11.05
CA ARG A 250 -14.07 3.92 -11.88
C ARG A 250 -14.29 2.42 -12.05
N VAL A 251 -14.66 1.72 -10.99
CA VAL A 251 -14.87 0.28 -10.94
C VAL A 251 -16.24 0.02 -10.33
N SER A 252 -17.13 -0.67 -11.05
CA SER A 252 -18.45 -0.97 -10.51
C SER A 252 -18.38 -1.98 -9.35
N ASP A 253 -19.45 -2.07 -8.56
CA ASP A 253 -19.57 -3.09 -7.52
C ASP A 253 -19.51 -4.51 -8.11
N SER A 254 -20.08 -4.71 -9.31
CA SER A 254 -20.01 -5.99 -10.02
C SER A 254 -18.60 -6.35 -10.49
N GLU A 255 -17.82 -5.37 -10.93
CA GLU A 255 -16.40 -5.57 -11.26
C GLU A 255 -15.58 -5.91 -10.03
N SER A 256 -15.84 -5.22 -8.92
CA SER A 256 -15.18 -5.48 -7.63
C SER A 256 -15.47 -6.89 -7.12
N ALA A 257 -16.74 -7.30 -7.14
CA ALA A 257 -17.15 -8.65 -6.76
C ALA A 257 -16.56 -9.73 -7.69
N SER A 258 -16.52 -9.45 -9.01
CA SER A 258 -15.91 -10.34 -10.01
C SER A 258 -14.40 -10.52 -9.75
N MET A 259 -13.67 -9.43 -9.44
CA MET A 259 -12.26 -9.53 -9.03
C MET A 259 -12.09 -10.41 -7.80
N TRP A 260 -12.88 -10.18 -6.75
CA TRP A 260 -12.83 -10.98 -5.53
C TRP A 260 -13.09 -12.47 -5.82
N GLN A 261 -14.07 -12.80 -6.66
CA GLN A 261 -14.35 -14.18 -7.06
C GLN A 261 -13.16 -14.82 -7.78
N SER A 262 -12.57 -14.11 -8.75
CA SER A 262 -11.38 -14.58 -9.50
C SER A 262 -10.18 -14.82 -8.57
N LEU A 263 -9.99 -13.98 -7.55
CA LEU A 263 -8.93 -14.15 -6.54
C LEU A 263 -9.19 -15.31 -5.58
N SER A 264 -10.46 -15.61 -5.31
CA SER A 264 -10.85 -16.62 -4.30
C SER A 264 -11.00 -18.03 -4.88
N TYR A 265 -11.43 -18.16 -6.13
CA TYR A 265 -11.83 -19.43 -6.75
C TYR A 265 -10.97 -19.82 -7.97
N GLY A 266 -10.01 -18.98 -8.38
CA GLY A 266 -9.19 -19.19 -9.57
C GLY A 266 -9.53 -18.22 -10.69
N ALA A 267 -8.62 -18.03 -11.66
CA ALA A 267 -8.80 -16.98 -12.67
C ALA A 267 -10.04 -17.21 -13.50
N ASN A 268 -10.82 -16.13 -13.60
CA ASN A 268 -11.96 -16.06 -14.47
C ASN A 268 -11.57 -15.47 -15.83
N TYR A 269 -11.78 -16.25 -16.88
CA TYR A 269 -11.71 -15.82 -18.26
C TYR A 269 -13.03 -15.16 -18.68
N LYS A 270 -12.96 -13.96 -19.29
CA LYS A 270 -14.16 -13.25 -19.76
C LYS A 270 -14.76 -13.87 -21.03
N ALA A 271 -13.93 -14.48 -21.88
CA ALA A 271 -14.35 -14.98 -23.19
C ALA A 271 -13.58 -16.24 -23.63
N ALA A 272 -14.31 -17.35 -23.83
CA ALA A 272 -13.83 -18.56 -24.49
C ALA A 272 -14.40 -18.72 -25.92
N TYR A 273 -14.82 -17.61 -26.55
CA TYR A 273 -15.69 -17.65 -27.73
C TYR A 273 -15.05 -18.34 -28.93
N CYS A 274 -13.75 -18.18 -29.12
CA CYS A 274 -13.04 -18.86 -30.21
C CYS A 274 -12.91 -20.37 -30.00
N LEU A 275 -12.96 -20.86 -28.76
CA LEU A 275 -13.06 -22.28 -28.45
C LEU A 275 -14.49 -22.76 -28.70
N ALA A 276 -15.46 -22.11 -28.07
CA ALA A 276 -16.89 -22.43 -28.14
C ALA A 276 -17.40 -22.66 -29.58
N VAL A 277 -17.09 -21.73 -30.49
CA VAL A 277 -17.62 -21.77 -31.85
C VAL A 277 -16.90 -22.72 -32.79
N CYS A 278 -15.75 -23.27 -32.39
CA CYS A 278 -14.92 -24.10 -33.25
C CYS A 278 -15.61 -25.43 -33.54
N PRO A 279 -15.86 -25.78 -34.81
CA PRO A 279 -16.44 -27.07 -35.16
C PRO A 279 -15.37 -28.11 -35.55
N ALA A 280 -14.08 -27.78 -35.50
CA ALA A 280 -13.03 -28.70 -35.89
C ALA A 280 -12.85 -29.82 -34.87
N GLY A 281 -12.48 -31.02 -35.35
CA GLY A 281 -12.32 -32.25 -34.56
C GLY A 281 -13.28 -33.34 -35.01
N GLU A 282 -12.83 -34.59 -35.15
CA GLU A 282 -13.67 -35.73 -35.56
C GLU A 282 -14.89 -35.91 -34.67
N ASP A 283 -14.72 -35.80 -33.35
CA ASP A 283 -15.81 -35.91 -32.37
C ASP A 283 -16.69 -34.64 -32.33
N VAL A 284 -16.27 -33.56 -32.99
CA VAL A 284 -16.86 -32.21 -32.87
C VAL A 284 -17.63 -31.77 -34.11
N ILE A 285 -17.16 -32.16 -35.29
CA ILE A 285 -17.58 -31.58 -36.57
C ILE A 285 -18.96 -32.05 -37.04
N GLY A 286 -19.44 -33.20 -36.57
CA GLY A 286 -20.69 -33.84 -37.00
C GLY A 286 -21.90 -32.89 -37.05
N PRO A 287 -22.28 -32.24 -35.93
CA PRO A 287 -23.40 -31.30 -35.91
C PRO A 287 -23.26 -30.12 -36.88
N PHE A 288 -22.03 -29.61 -37.07
CA PHE A 288 -21.77 -28.51 -38.00
C PHE A 288 -21.93 -28.94 -39.47
N LEU A 289 -21.56 -30.18 -39.81
CA LEU A 289 -21.78 -30.73 -41.15
C LEU A 289 -23.26 -31.03 -41.41
N ALA A 290 -23.98 -31.49 -40.38
CA ALA A 290 -25.40 -31.79 -40.47
C ALA A 290 -26.24 -30.53 -40.70
N ASP A 291 -26.01 -29.47 -39.92
CA ASP A 291 -26.71 -28.19 -40.08
C ASP A 291 -25.84 -27.00 -39.65
N ARG A 292 -25.22 -26.35 -40.64
CA ARG A 292 -24.40 -25.15 -40.42
C ARG A 292 -25.22 -23.98 -39.89
N LYS A 293 -26.48 -23.86 -40.30
CA LYS A 293 -27.35 -22.76 -39.88
C LYS A 293 -27.72 -22.94 -38.41
N ALA A 294 -28.08 -24.16 -38.00
CA ALA A 294 -28.32 -24.47 -36.60
C ALA A 294 -27.08 -24.19 -35.74
N HIS A 295 -25.87 -24.56 -36.18
CA HIS A 295 -24.64 -24.22 -35.44
C HIS A 295 -24.45 -22.70 -35.29
N LEU A 296 -24.71 -21.92 -36.34
CA LEU A 296 -24.67 -20.46 -36.26
C LEU A 296 -25.70 -19.93 -35.27
N ASP A 297 -26.94 -20.39 -35.33
CA ASP A 297 -28.04 -19.87 -34.52
C ASP A 297 -27.96 -20.31 -33.06
N GLN A 298 -27.43 -21.50 -32.76
CA GLN A 298 -27.39 -22.09 -31.42
C GLN A 298 -26.07 -21.86 -30.69
N VAL A 299 -24.94 -21.73 -31.40
CA VAL A 299 -23.60 -21.60 -30.79
C VAL A 299 -23.00 -20.22 -31.01
N VAL A 300 -23.03 -19.72 -32.25
CA VAL A 300 -22.30 -18.48 -32.59
C VAL A 300 -23.08 -17.23 -32.20
N ARG A 301 -24.34 -17.16 -32.63
CA ARG A 301 -25.22 -16.00 -32.45
C ARG A 301 -25.45 -15.65 -30.97
N PRO A 302 -25.69 -16.61 -30.05
CA PRO A 302 -25.88 -16.29 -28.63
C PRO A 302 -24.66 -15.60 -27.99
N LEU A 303 -23.44 -15.93 -28.42
CA LEU A 303 -22.22 -15.29 -27.94
C LEU A 303 -22.05 -13.87 -28.52
N GLN A 304 -22.43 -13.67 -29.79
CA GLN A 304 -22.40 -12.36 -30.44
C GLN A 304 -23.43 -11.39 -29.87
N GLU A 305 -24.66 -11.86 -29.67
CA GLU A 305 -25.81 -11.05 -29.22
C GLU A 305 -25.80 -10.79 -27.71
N ARG A 306 -25.01 -11.55 -26.94
CA ARG A 306 -24.86 -11.35 -25.50
C ARG A 306 -24.55 -9.89 -25.14
N GLU A 307 -25.34 -9.32 -24.23
CA GLU A 307 -25.03 -8.05 -23.58
C GLU A 307 -23.93 -8.24 -22.53
N GLU A 308 -22.83 -7.50 -22.69
CA GLU A 308 -21.72 -7.55 -21.76
C GLU A 308 -20.80 -6.33 -21.87
N THR A 309 -20.01 -6.13 -20.82
CA THR A 309 -18.90 -5.19 -20.82
C THR A 309 -17.70 -5.78 -21.58
N VAL A 310 -17.22 -5.06 -22.58
CA VAL A 310 -15.98 -5.36 -23.30
C VAL A 310 -14.91 -4.37 -22.87
N TYR A 311 -13.78 -4.90 -22.43
CA TYR A 311 -12.67 -4.13 -21.87
C TYR A 311 -11.64 -3.85 -22.97
N VAL A 312 -11.36 -2.58 -23.20
CA VAL A 312 -10.42 -2.14 -24.25
C VAL A 312 -9.50 -1.06 -23.70
N THR A 313 -8.30 -0.97 -24.24
CA THR A 313 -7.45 0.21 -24.04
C THR A 313 -7.89 1.34 -24.96
N GLN A 314 -7.74 2.59 -24.52
CA GLN A 314 -8.11 3.75 -25.31
C GLN A 314 -7.33 3.84 -26.63
N ASN A 315 -8.03 4.23 -27.71
CA ASN A 315 -7.51 4.35 -29.07
C ASN A 315 -6.85 3.06 -29.57
N SER A 316 -7.45 1.91 -29.28
CA SER A 316 -7.01 0.60 -29.77
C SER A 316 -7.83 0.12 -30.96
N ASP A 317 -7.31 -0.86 -31.70
CA ASP A 317 -8.08 -1.53 -32.76
C ASP A 317 -9.30 -2.28 -32.20
N ALA A 318 -9.21 -2.75 -30.94
CA ALA A 318 -10.33 -3.41 -30.26
C ALA A 318 -11.50 -2.45 -30.01
N GLU A 319 -11.22 -1.20 -29.64
CA GLU A 319 -12.25 -0.17 -29.46
C GLU A 319 -13.02 0.11 -30.76
N ASP A 320 -12.28 0.30 -31.87
CA ASP A 320 -12.88 0.49 -33.20
C ASP A 320 -13.72 -0.72 -33.61
N HIS A 321 -13.22 -1.94 -33.36
CA HIS A 321 -13.90 -3.19 -33.67
C HIS A 321 -15.22 -3.34 -32.91
N VAL A 322 -15.21 -3.16 -31.59
CA VAL A 322 -16.42 -3.29 -30.76
C VAL A 322 -17.46 -2.27 -31.18
N THR A 323 -17.06 -1.00 -31.34
CA THR A 323 -17.94 0.10 -31.75
C THR A 323 -18.65 -0.20 -33.08
N LYS A 324 -17.92 -0.77 -34.05
CA LYS A 324 -18.47 -1.08 -35.37
C LYS A 324 -19.27 -2.38 -35.41
N ARG A 325 -18.79 -3.43 -34.75
CA ARG A 325 -19.30 -4.80 -34.93
C ARG A 325 -20.32 -5.21 -33.88
N PHE A 326 -20.20 -4.69 -32.66
CA PHE A 326 -21.02 -5.06 -31.51
C PHE A 326 -21.47 -3.80 -30.73
N PRO A 327 -22.23 -2.87 -31.37
CA PRO A 327 -22.62 -1.61 -30.75
C PRO A 327 -23.52 -1.75 -29.52
N HIS A 328 -24.16 -2.92 -29.35
CA HIS A 328 -24.95 -3.27 -28.18
C HIS A 328 -24.11 -3.69 -26.96
N LYS A 329 -22.82 -3.96 -27.14
CA LYS A 329 -21.91 -4.29 -26.03
C LYS A 329 -21.35 -3.00 -25.42
N THR A 330 -21.26 -2.96 -24.10
CA THR A 330 -20.77 -1.78 -23.38
C THR A 330 -19.25 -1.74 -23.39
N ILE A 331 -18.65 -0.69 -23.96
CA ILE A 331 -17.21 -0.49 -23.90
C ILE A 331 -16.81 0.05 -22.52
N LYS A 332 -15.80 -0.57 -21.91
CA LYS A 332 -15.12 -0.06 -20.71
C LYS A 332 -13.64 0.14 -21.02
N HIS A 333 -13.19 1.38 -20.90
CA HIS A 333 -11.77 1.71 -21.03
C HIS A 333 -11.00 1.28 -19.78
N VAL A 334 -9.87 0.62 -20.00
CA VAL A 334 -8.93 0.20 -18.95
C VAL A 334 -7.51 0.61 -19.32
N GLY A 335 -6.61 0.65 -18.33
CA GLY A 335 -5.20 0.94 -18.54
C GLY A 335 -4.47 -0.20 -19.26
N ASN A 336 -3.28 0.12 -19.77
CA ASN A 336 -2.38 -0.88 -20.31
C ASN A 336 -1.58 -1.53 -19.17
N SER A 337 -1.72 -2.84 -19.01
CA SER A 337 -1.08 -3.61 -17.95
C SER A 337 0.23 -4.29 -18.36
N LEU A 338 0.58 -4.29 -19.65
CA LEU A 338 1.86 -4.78 -20.16
C LEU A 338 2.88 -3.64 -20.16
N ARG A 339 3.40 -3.31 -18.97
CA ARG A 339 4.33 -2.20 -18.77
C ARG A 339 5.76 -2.71 -18.76
N PRO A 340 6.59 -2.35 -19.76
CA PRO A 340 7.97 -2.82 -19.80
C PRO A 340 8.76 -2.25 -18.61
N ASN A 341 9.58 -3.09 -17.99
CA ASN A 341 10.51 -2.74 -16.91
C ASN A 341 11.99 -2.71 -17.35
N SER A 342 12.25 -3.12 -18.59
CA SER A 342 13.56 -3.11 -19.25
C SER A 342 13.43 -2.78 -20.74
N ILE A 343 14.54 -2.48 -21.41
CA ILE A 343 14.55 -2.29 -22.87
C ILE A 343 14.28 -3.61 -23.57
N ASP A 344 14.85 -4.71 -23.08
CA ASP A 344 14.58 -6.04 -23.64
C ASP A 344 13.08 -6.39 -23.55
N ALA A 345 12.41 -6.10 -22.43
CA ALA A 345 10.96 -6.30 -22.28
C ALA A 345 10.14 -5.40 -23.24
N PHE A 346 10.57 -4.15 -23.42
CA PHE A 346 9.94 -3.24 -24.37
C PHE A 346 10.03 -3.75 -25.81
N LEU A 347 11.22 -4.18 -26.25
CA LEU A 347 11.46 -4.62 -27.62
C LEU A 347 10.77 -5.94 -27.93
N ASN A 348 10.87 -6.92 -27.02
CA ASN A 348 10.22 -8.22 -27.17
C ASN A 348 8.69 -8.11 -27.05
N GLY A 349 8.20 -7.17 -26.24
CA GLY A 349 6.77 -6.91 -26.08
C GLY A 349 6.15 -6.12 -27.23
N MET A 350 6.94 -5.32 -27.97
CA MET A 350 6.45 -4.38 -28.98
C MET A 350 5.52 -5.00 -30.04
N PRO A 351 5.85 -6.15 -30.66
CA PRO A 351 4.95 -6.77 -31.63
C PRO A 351 3.61 -7.21 -31.03
N ASN A 352 3.57 -7.52 -29.74
CA ASN A 352 2.37 -8.00 -29.04
C ASN A 352 1.39 -6.87 -28.70
N VAL A 353 1.89 -5.65 -28.50
CA VAL A 353 1.09 -4.45 -28.18
C VAL A 353 0.79 -3.56 -29.39
N PHE A 354 1.43 -3.81 -30.53
CA PHE A 354 1.22 -3.07 -31.76
C PHE A 354 -0.25 -3.12 -32.24
N GLN A 355 -0.75 -2.00 -32.74
CA GLN A 355 -2.10 -1.83 -33.29
C GLN A 355 -2.03 -1.65 -34.81
N PRO A 356 -2.17 -2.74 -35.60
CA PRO A 356 -2.13 -2.69 -37.06
C PRO A 356 -3.03 -1.63 -37.68
N GLY A 357 -4.28 -1.51 -37.22
CA GLY A 357 -5.24 -0.53 -37.73
C GLY A 357 -4.75 0.90 -37.56
N LYS A 358 -4.22 1.23 -36.38
CA LYS A 358 -3.67 2.57 -36.07
C LYS A 358 -2.39 2.93 -36.82
N SER A 359 -1.72 1.94 -37.43
CA SER A 359 -0.54 2.15 -38.27
C SER A 359 -0.85 2.36 -39.76
N ALA A 360 -2.14 2.40 -40.15
CA ALA A 360 -2.55 2.60 -41.53
C ALA A 360 -1.91 3.86 -42.13
N GLY A 361 -1.26 3.70 -43.30
CA GLY A 361 -0.56 4.79 -44.00
C GLY A 361 0.85 5.11 -43.48
N LEU A 362 1.34 4.43 -42.42
CA LEU A 362 2.70 4.58 -41.94
C LEU A 362 3.63 3.55 -42.61
N ASN A 363 4.65 4.05 -43.32
CA ASN A 363 5.77 3.26 -43.81
C ASN A 363 7.05 3.96 -43.38
N ALA A 364 7.72 3.44 -42.35
CA ALA A 364 8.90 4.08 -41.78
C ALA A 364 9.84 3.08 -41.09
N THR A 365 11.14 3.36 -41.20
CA THR A 365 12.24 2.67 -40.54
C THR A 365 12.78 3.53 -39.41
N TYR A 366 12.79 2.98 -38.20
CA TYR A 366 13.25 3.63 -36.97
C TYR A 366 14.52 2.97 -36.48
N HIS A 367 15.58 3.74 -36.25
CA HIS A 367 16.77 3.26 -35.55
C HIS A 367 16.75 3.76 -34.12
N PHE A 368 16.63 2.85 -33.17
CA PHE A 368 16.75 3.16 -31.75
C PHE A 368 18.17 2.84 -31.26
N THR A 369 18.75 3.75 -30.48
CA THR A 369 19.99 3.55 -29.74
C THR A 369 19.71 3.81 -28.26
N PHE A 370 19.71 2.74 -27.47
CA PHE A 370 19.57 2.83 -26.03
C PHE A 370 20.96 2.91 -25.37
N THR A 371 21.13 3.86 -24.45
CA THR A 371 22.37 4.07 -23.70
C THR A 371 22.13 3.90 -22.20
N GLY A 372 23.20 3.97 -21.40
CA GLY A 372 23.11 3.85 -19.94
C GLY A 372 23.20 2.39 -19.48
N HIS A 373 22.27 1.98 -18.61
CA HIS A 373 22.27 0.67 -17.95
C HIS A 373 22.06 -0.48 -18.94
N GLU A 374 21.08 -0.36 -19.84
CA GLU A 374 20.85 -1.31 -20.93
C GLU A 374 21.22 -0.68 -22.26
N GLN A 375 22.24 -1.23 -22.91
CA GLN A 375 22.71 -0.76 -24.21
C GLN A 375 22.26 -1.70 -25.32
N ARG A 376 21.51 -1.14 -26.26
CA ARG A 376 20.96 -1.86 -27.42
C ARG A 376 20.91 -0.93 -28.62
N GLN A 377 21.11 -1.50 -29.81
CA GLN A 377 20.84 -0.84 -31.07
C GLN A 377 19.86 -1.70 -31.82
N VAL A 378 18.74 -1.12 -32.24
CA VAL A 378 17.69 -1.88 -32.92
C VAL A 378 17.06 -1.10 -34.04
N THR A 379 16.62 -1.84 -35.04
CA THR A 379 15.84 -1.34 -36.16
C THR A 379 14.41 -1.80 -36.02
N VAL A 380 13.48 -0.84 -35.96
CA VAL A 380 12.04 -1.11 -35.99
C VAL A 380 11.50 -0.64 -37.34
N VAL A 381 10.86 -1.53 -38.09
CA VAL A 381 10.23 -1.19 -39.37
C VAL A 381 8.73 -1.37 -39.22
N ILE A 382 7.97 -0.31 -39.51
CA ILE A 382 6.52 -0.37 -39.67
C ILE A 382 6.22 -0.19 -41.15
N GLN A 383 5.56 -1.19 -41.75
CA GLN A 383 5.19 -1.18 -43.15
C GLN A 383 3.98 -2.08 -43.37
N GLN A 384 3.01 -1.65 -44.20
CA GLN A 384 1.81 -2.44 -44.53
C GLN A 384 1.09 -2.99 -43.28
N GLN A 385 0.96 -2.16 -42.24
CA GLN A 385 0.34 -2.52 -40.97
C GLN A 385 0.99 -3.71 -40.25
N LYS A 386 2.28 -3.94 -40.50
CA LYS A 386 3.11 -4.92 -39.81
C LYS A 386 4.28 -4.20 -39.16
N ILE A 387 4.75 -4.78 -38.05
CA ILE A 387 5.93 -4.32 -37.34
C ILE A 387 6.99 -5.42 -37.33
N SER A 388 8.24 -5.04 -37.53
CA SER A 388 9.39 -5.92 -37.33
C SER A 388 10.44 -5.23 -36.48
N VAL A 389 11.06 -5.99 -35.57
CA VAL A 389 12.14 -5.53 -34.70
C VAL A 389 13.37 -6.38 -35.02
N LYS A 390 14.49 -5.75 -35.33
CA LYS A 390 15.76 -6.41 -35.67
C LYS A 390 16.89 -5.84 -34.81
N GLU A 391 17.78 -6.72 -34.38
CA GLU A 391 19.01 -6.30 -33.72
C GLU A 391 19.95 -5.57 -34.69
N GLY A 392 20.63 -4.55 -34.17
CA GLY A 392 21.49 -3.65 -34.91
C GLY A 392 20.74 -2.60 -35.73
N HIS A 393 21.50 -1.63 -36.25
CA HIS A 393 21.02 -0.65 -37.23
C HIS A 393 21.16 -1.22 -38.64
N VAL A 394 20.03 -1.63 -39.21
CA VAL A 394 19.93 -2.27 -40.53
C VAL A 394 19.21 -1.30 -41.47
N GLY A 395 19.78 -1.10 -42.66
CA GLY A 395 19.21 -0.20 -43.68
C GLY A 395 19.32 1.29 -43.33
N GLN A 396 18.58 2.13 -44.06
CA GLN A 396 18.51 3.58 -43.82
C GLN A 396 17.30 3.93 -42.96
N PRO A 397 17.46 4.70 -41.86
CA PRO A 397 16.34 5.12 -41.03
C PRO A 397 15.68 6.40 -41.56
N ASP A 398 14.36 6.45 -41.44
CA ASP A 398 13.57 7.68 -41.56
C ASP A 398 13.65 8.51 -40.27
N LEU A 399 13.87 7.86 -39.12
CA LEU A 399 14.08 8.50 -37.82
C LEU A 399 15.10 7.74 -36.97
N ARG A 400 16.07 8.46 -36.40
CA ARG A 400 16.96 7.95 -35.35
C ARG A 400 16.54 8.48 -33.99
N VAL A 401 16.47 7.60 -33.00
CA VAL A 401 16.11 7.89 -31.62
C VAL A 401 17.23 7.41 -30.72
N THR A 402 17.92 8.32 -30.03
CA THR A 402 18.89 7.97 -28.99
C THR A 402 18.29 8.30 -27.63
N ALA A 403 18.22 7.33 -26.71
CA ALA A 403 17.64 7.53 -25.40
C ALA A 403 18.42 6.80 -24.31
N ASP A 404 18.58 7.44 -23.15
CA ASP A 404 18.95 6.73 -21.92
C ASP A 404 17.87 5.69 -21.57
N SER A 405 18.28 4.44 -21.34
CA SER A 405 17.40 3.28 -21.13
C SER A 405 16.41 3.49 -19.98
N GLN A 406 16.88 3.93 -18.81
CA GLN A 406 16.01 4.21 -17.66
C GLN A 406 15.02 5.35 -17.94
N THR A 407 15.46 6.38 -18.66
CA THR A 407 14.59 7.49 -19.05
C THR A 407 13.50 7.04 -20.01
N TRP A 408 13.83 6.16 -20.96
CA TRP A 408 12.86 5.60 -21.90
C TRP A 408 11.84 4.69 -21.21
N VAL A 409 12.29 3.76 -20.38
CA VAL A 409 11.42 2.87 -19.60
C VAL A 409 10.50 3.68 -18.68
N GLY A 410 11.04 4.65 -17.95
CA GLY A 410 10.24 5.54 -17.10
C GLY A 410 9.21 6.35 -17.89
N PHE A 411 9.49 6.73 -19.15
CA PHE A 411 8.49 7.33 -20.01
C PHE A 411 7.36 6.36 -20.38
N LEU A 412 7.70 5.13 -20.79
CA LEU A 412 6.71 4.11 -21.17
C LEU A 412 5.81 3.73 -19.99
N ARG A 413 6.34 3.77 -18.77
CA ARG A 413 5.62 3.55 -17.51
C ARG A 413 4.87 4.78 -17.00
N ALA A 414 4.86 5.87 -17.77
CA ALA A 414 4.30 7.16 -17.39
C ALA A 414 4.90 7.82 -16.13
N GLU A 415 6.03 7.32 -15.62
CA GLU A 415 6.79 7.84 -14.48
C GLU A 415 7.60 9.10 -14.85
N ARG A 416 7.93 9.27 -16.14
CA ARG A 416 8.73 10.40 -16.66
C ARG A 416 8.05 11.11 -17.83
N ASN A 417 8.26 12.42 -17.92
CA ASN A 417 7.70 13.25 -18.99
C ASN A 417 8.63 13.32 -20.22
N MET A 418 8.17 12.84 -21.38
CA MET A 418 8.88 12.89 -22.67
C MET A 418 9.39 14.29 -23.04
N VAL A 419 8.58 15.34 -22.80
CA VAL A 419 8.93 16.72 -23.16
C VAL A 419 10.16 17.16 -22.36
N TRP A 420 10.15 16.92 -21.04
CA TRP A 420 11.29 17.22 -20.17
C TRP A 420 12.53 16.37 -20.51
N ALA A 421 12.34 15.11 -20.93
CA ALA A 421 13.44 14.25 -21.36
C ALA A 421 14.11 14.72 -22.66
N LEU A 422 13.33 15.23 -23.62
CA LEU A 422 13.82 15.86 -24.84
C LEU A 422 14.56 17.17 -24.53
N VAL A 423 13.98 18.04 -23.68
CA VAL A 423 14.60 19.32 -23.27
C VAL A 423 15.93 19.10 -22.56
N ARG A 424 16.02 18.10 -21.66
CA ARG A 424 17.25 17.73 -20.95
C ARG A 424 18.25 16.93 -21.79
N ARG A 425 18.01 16.76 -23.11
CA ARG A 425 18.83 15.99 -24.06
C ARG A 425 19.09 14.52 -23.65
N LYS A 426 18.25 13.96 -22.78
CA LYS A 426 18.25 12.54 -22.40
C LYS A 426 17.59 11.66 -23.47
N ILE A 427 16.76 12.26 -24.32
CA ILE A 427 16.29 11.69 -25.58
C ILE A 427 16.71 12.65 -26.70
N ARG A 428 17.30 12.12 -27.76
CA ARG A 428 17.74 12.87 -28.95
C ARG A 428 17.12 12.26 -30.19
N LEU A 429 16.61 13.11 -31.06
CA LEU A 429 15.99 12.71 -32.32
C LEU A 429 16.82 13.27 -33.48
N ALA A 430 17.07 12.44 -34.49
CA ALA A 430 17.58 12.89 -35.78
C ALA A 430 16.64 12.39 -36.88
N GLY A 431 15.90 13.33 -37.48
CA GLY A 431 14.81 13.06 -38.42
C GLY A 431 13.51 13.79 -38.02
N PRO A 432 12.40 13.57 -38.75
CA PRO A 432 11.14 14.28 -38.54
C PRO A 432 10.45 13.87 -37.21
N PRO A 433 10.24 14.78 -36.24
CA PRO A 433 9.61 14.42 -34.95
C PRO A 433 8.18 13.87 -35.08
N LYS A 434 7.48 14.23 -36.17
CA LYS A 434 6.15 13.69 -36.50
C LYS A 434 6.13 12.16 -36.63
N LEU A 435 7.26 11.54 -37.02
CA LEU A 435 7.37 10.08 -37.13
C LEU A 435 7.40 9.41 -35.76
N LEU A 436 7.93 10.06 -34.72
CA LEU A 436 7.88 9.54 -33.35
C LEU A 436 6.44 9.59 -32.80
N LEU A 437 5.70 10.66 -33.11
CA LEU A 437 4.29 10.76 -32.75
C LEU A 437 3.44 9.71 -33.48
N ALA A 438 3.69 9.51 -34.79
CA ALA A 438 3.04 8.47 -35.57
C ALA A 438 3.36 7.06 -35.02
N PHE A 439 4.63 6.81 -34.66
CA PHE A 439 5.05 5.59 -33.99
C PHE A 439 4.26 5.38 -32.69
N GLY A 440 4.21 6.38 -31.80
CA GLY A 440 3.49 6.29 -30.54
C GLY A 440 2.00 5.99 -30.70
N LYS A 441 1.34 6.50 -31.74
CA LYS A 441 -0.07 6.22 -32.06
C LYS A 441 -0.34 4.76 -32.46
N CYS A 442 0.69 4.01 -32.87
CA CYS A 442 0.57 2.60 -33.23
C CYS A 442 0.49 1.68 -32.00
N PHE A 443 0.55 2.25 -30.79
CA PHE A 443 0.49 1.50 -29.53
C PHE A 443 -0.63 2.06 -28.65
N PRO A 444 -1.24 1.22 -27.79
CA PRO A 444 -2.22 1.67 -26.84
C PRO A 444 -1.67 2.81 -25.99
N SER A 445 -2.41 3.92 -25.91
CA SER A 445 -2.10 4.94 -24.92
C SER A 445 -2.42 4.38 -23.54
N ALA A 446 -1.53 4.60 -22.56
CA ALA A 446 -1.99 4.70 -21.18
C ALA A 446 -3.11 5.76 -21.19
N GLY A 447 -4.31 5.37 -20.78
CA GLY A 447 -5.53 6.17 -20.96
C GLY A 447 -5.38 7.62 -20.53
N GLY A 448 -6.28 8.47 -21.03
CA GLY A 448 -6.32 9.91 -20.79
C GLY A 448 -5.89 10.28 -19.36
N ARG A 449 -4.82 11.09 -19.31
CA ARG A 449 -4.25 11.67 -18.09
C ARG A 449 -5.33 12.22 -17.15
N GLN A 450 -5.37 11.75 -15.92
CA GLN A 450 -5.34 12.68 -14.78
C GLN A 450 -3.92 13.24 -14.66
N GLU A 451 -3.80 14.46 -14.13
CA GLU A 451 -2.56 15.23 -14.07
C GLU A 451 -1.35 14.42 -13.60
N ARG A 452 -0.26 14.58 -14.36
CA ARG A 452 1.04 13.97 -14.12
C ARG A 452 1.52 14.27 -12.71
N VAL A 453 1.81 13.21 -11.96
CA VAL A 453 2.70 13.29 -10.80
C VAL A 453 3.98 12.58 -11.21
N GLU A 454 5.09 13.32 -11.23
CA GLU A 454 6.44 12.73 -11.24
C GLU A 454 6.52 11.82 -10.01
N LEU A 455 6.67 10.50 -10.24
CA LEU A 455 6.82 9.50 -9.19
C LEU A 455 8.21 9.65 -8.56
N GLU A 456 8.35 10.65 -7.71
CA GLU A 456 9.14 10.50 -6.50
C GLU A 456 8.34 9.60 -5.54
N PRO A 457 8.97 8.71 -4.75
CA PRO A 457 8.27 7.94 -3.73
C PRO A 457 7.63 8.92 -2.74
N ARG A 458 6.38 9.27 -3.00
CA ARG A 458 5.56 10.12 -2.16
C ARG A 458 4.62 9.20 -1.40
N PRO A 459 4.56 9.30 -0.06
CA PRO A 459 3.58 8.55 0.70
C PRO A 459 2.18 8.90 0.18
N SER A 460 1.34 7.89 0.02
CA SER A 460 -0.04 7.90 -0.52
C SER A 460 -0.78 9.24 -0.36
N ARG A 461 -1.51 9.66 -1.41
CA ARG A 461 -2.46 10.79 -1.38
C ARG A 461 -3.81 10.46 -0.75
N LEU A 462 -4.03 9.21 -0.32
CA LEU A 462 -5.04 8.89 0.70
C LEU A 462 -4.54 9.39 2.05
N ARG A 463 -4.37 10.70 2.18
CA ARG A 463 -4.31 11.36 3.46
C ARG A 463 -5.67 11.97 3.61
N GLY A 464 -6.39 11.63 4.67
CA GLY A 464 -7.45 12.53 5.12
C GLY A 464 -6.80 13.91 5.21
N GLU A 465 -7.35 14.91 4.51
CA GLU A 465 -7.02 16.28 4.88
C GLU A 465 -7.23 16.35 6.40
N PRO A 466 -6.22 16.81 7.18
CA PRO A 466 -6.44 17.19 8.56
C PRO A 466 -7.71 18.02 8.61
N ALA A 467 -8.75 17.51 9.29
CA ALA A 467 -9.97 18.27 9.44
C ALA A 467 -9.57 19.61 10.06
N ALA A 468 -9.72 20.69 9.30
CA ALA A 468 -9.47 22.02 9.82
C ALA A 468 -10.35 22.21 11.05
N PHE A 469 -9.81 22.85 12.09
CA PHE A 469 -10.52 23.15 13.32
C PHE A 469 -11.87 23.81 13.01
N VAL A 470 -12.96 23.04 13.11
CA VAL A 470 -14.32 23.57 13.13
C VAL A 470 -14.63 23.88 14.58
N LYS A 471 -15.09 25.10 14.85
CA LYS A 471 -15.53 25.52 16.19
C LYS A 471 -16.59 24.52 16.68
N ASN A 472 -16.27 23.75 17.72
CA ASN A 472 -17.10 22.65 18.20
C ASN A 472 -18.06 23.13 19.30
N ASP A 473 -19.24 23.59 18.87
CA ASP A 473 -20.56 23.25 19.45
C ASP A 473 -21.64 23.99 18.62
N PRO A 474 -22.39 23.30 17.74
CA PRO A 474 -23.48 23.92 17.00
C PRO A 474 -24.62 24.47 17.89
N ALA A 475 -24.74 24.00 19.13
CA ALA A 475 -25.84 24.32 20.04
C ALA A 475 -25.57 25.52 20.95
N THR A 476 -24.33 25.76 21.37
CA THR A 476 -23.98 26.84 22.32
C THR A 476 -23.12 27.96 21.72
N GLY A 477 -22.45 27.73 20.59
CA GLY A 477 -21.54 28.71 19.99
C GLY A 477 -20.25 28.97 20.79
N GLU A 478 -20.02 28.23 21.87
CA GLU A 478 -18.80 28.28 22.67
C GLU A 478 -17.65 27.50 22.01
N VAL A 479 -16.41 27.87 22.33
CA VAL A 479 -15.19 27.28 21.75
C VAL A 479 -14.88 25.88 22.33
N ARG A 480 -15.56 25.48 23.42
CA ARG A 480 -15.26 24.29 24.21
C ARG A 480 -16.52 23.50 24.51
N TRP A 481 -16.47 22.19 24.33
CA TRP A 481 -17.51 21.27 24.74
C TRP A 481 -17.35 20.92 26.23
N ARG A 482 -18.45 20.90 26.97
CA ARG A 482 -18.51 20.40 28.35
C ARG A 482 -19.57 19.32 28.47
N GLY A 483 -19.19 18.16 29.01
CA GLY A 483 -20.10 17.06 29.23
C GLY A 483 -19.40 15.87 29.86
N LYS A 484 -20.06 14.72 29.89
CA LYS A 484 -19.53 13.51 30.53
C LYS A 484 -18.92 12.55 29.53
N LEU A 485 -17.82 11.91 29.92
CA LEU A 485 -17.28 10.72 29.26
C LEU A 485 -17.19 9.57 30.25
N THR A 486 -17.30 8.34 29.75
CA THR A 486 -17.25 7.11 30.55
C THR A 486 -15.88 6.46 30.44
N LEU A 487 -15.27 6.10 31.56
CA LEU A 487 -14.02 5.32 31.57
C LEU A 487 -14.31 3.91 31.05
N SER A 488 -13.74 3.55 29.90
CA SER A 488 -13.96 2.24 29.26
C SER A 488 -12.82 1.25 29.51
N GLU A 489 -11.58 1.73 29.71
CA GLU A 489 -10.41 0.88 29.91
C GLU A 489 -9.30 1.60 30.67
N VAL A 490 -8.51 0.84 31.43
CA VAL A 490 -7.30 1.30 32.12
C VAL A 490 -6.14 0.37 31.74
N VAL A 491 -5.01 0.96 31.32
CA VAL A 491 -3.80 0.24 30.89
C VAL A 491 -2.61 0.68 31.74
N ASP A 492 -1.84 -0.28 32.26
CA ASP A 492 -0.56 -0.01 32.94
C ASP A 492 0.55 0.21 31.90
N GLU A 493 1.07 1.43 31.80
CA GLU A 493 2.05 1.81 30.77
C GLU A 493 3.51 1.71 31.25
N ALA A 494 3.74 2.06 32.51
CA ALA A 494 5.06 2.04 33.13
C ALA A 494 4.93 2.10 34.66
N HIS A 495 6.05 2.09 35.37
CA HIS A 495 6.06 2.24 36.82
C HIS A 495 5.33 3.52 37.27
N GLU A 496 4.25 3.36 38.05
CA GLU A 496 3.37 4.44 38.52
C GLU A 496 2.69 5.26 37.40
N VAL A 497 2.52 4.71 36.19
CA VAL A 497 1.88 5.41 35.06
C VAL A 497 0.80 4.52 34.43
N LYS A 498 -0.40 5.07 34.29
CA LYS A 498 -1.55 4.40 33.67
C LYS A 498 -2.15 5.27 32.56
N THR A 499 -2.65 4.63 31.50
CA THR A 499 -3.52 5.25 30.50
C THR A 499 -4.98 4.95 30.83
N PHE A 500 -5.82 5.97 30.80
CA PHE A 500 -7.27 5.90 31.01
C PHE A 500 -7.98 6.25 29.70
N ARG A 501 -8.77 5.31 29.16
CA ARG A 501 -9.56 5.51 27.94
C ARG A 501 -10.97 5.96 28.27
N PHE A 502 -11.39 7.06 27.67
CA PHE A 502 -12.72 7.60 27.84
C PHE A 502 -13.50 7.57 26.52
N THR A 503 -14.75 7.11 26.58
CA THR A 503 -15.69 7.05 25.43
C THR A 503 -16.95 7.87 25.73
N PRO A 504 -17.72 8.30 24.70
CA PRO A 504 -19.03 8.90 24.92
C PRO A 504 -19.97 7.93 25.67
N PRO A 505 -20.76 8.38 26.66
CA PRO A 505 -21.66 7.50 27.43
C PRO A 505 -22.70 6.78 26.57
N ALA A 506 -23.15 7.42 25.49
CA ALA A 506 -24.10 6.85 24.53
C ALA A 506 -23.45 5.95 23.46
N GLY A 507 -22.11 5.81 23.48
CA GLY A 507 -21.34 5.24 22.37
C GLY A 507 -21.30 6.16 21.14
N GLY A 508 -20.53 5.78 20.12
CA GLY A 508 -20.37 6.56 18.89
C GLY A 508 -19.19 7.54 18.93
N GLU A 509 -19.29 8.61 18.14
CA GLU A 509 -18.21 9.60 17.99
C GLU A 509 -18.14 10.58 19.18
N LEU A 510 -16.93 11.07 19.45
CA LEU A 510 -16.66 12.12 20.41
C LEU A 510 -17.42 13.40 20.02
N PRO A 511 -18.00 14.10 21.00
CA PRO A 511 -18.77 15.32 20.75
C PRO A 511 -17.89 16.56 20.47
N PHE A 512 -16.58 16.39 20.32
CA PHE A 512 -15.62 17.45 20.03
C PHE A 512 -14.44 16.91 19.19
N ASN A 513 -13.85 17.79 18.39
CA ASN A 513 -12.57 17.56 17.71
C ASN A 513 -11.43 18.25 18.47
N TYR A 514 -10.20 17.77 18.30
CA TYR A 514 -9.00 18.34 18.95
C TYR A 514 -7.77 18.24 18.04
N LEU A 515 -6.72 19.01 18.34
CA LEU A 515 -5.41 18.94 17.68
C LEU A 515 -4.42 18.12 18.51
N PRO A 516 -3.42 17.48 17.89
CA PRO A 516 -2.52 16.59 18.61
C PRO A 516 -1.61 17.38 19.57
N GLY A 517 -1.73 17.10 20.86
CA GLY A 517 -1.08 17.85 21.95
C GLY A 517 -2.02 18.70 22.80
N GLN A 518 -3.29 18.87 22.38
CA GLN A 518 -4.30 19.51 23.22
C GLN A 518 -4.71 18.65 24.42
N PHE A 519 -5.30 19.28 25.43
CA PHE A 519 -5.68 18.66 26.68
C PHE A 519 -7.18 18.74 26.99
N VAL A 520 -7.61 17.88 27.90
CA VAL A 520 -8.94 17.89 28.51
C VAL A 520 -8.83 18.35 29.96
N THR A 521 -9.82 19.09 30.46
CA THR A 521 -9.93 19.45 31.88
C THR A 521 -11.00 18.58 32.54
N LEU A 522 -10.62 17.78 33.52
CA LEU A 522 -11.54 16.98 34.33
C LEU A 522 -12.15 17.83 35.44
N HIS A 523 -13.45 17.72 35.61
CA HIS A 523 -14.24 18.31 36.68
C HIS A 523 -14.66 17.20 37.63
N ILE A 524 -14.01 17.12 38.79
CA ILE A 524 -14.18 16.01 39.72
C ILE A 524 -14.28 16.52 41.16
N ALA A 525 -14.78 15.70 42.07
CA ALA A 525 -14.85 16.03 43.49
C ALA A 525 -14.30 14.90 44.39
N PRO A 526 -12.99 14.59 44.35
CA PRO A 526 -12.39 13.60 45.25
C PRO A 526 -12.66 13.98 46.71
N GLY A 527 -13.25 13.05 47.48
CA GLY A 527 -13.65 13.32 48.87
C GLY A 527 -14.66 14.47 49.04
N GLY A 528 -15.44 14.79 48.00
CA GLY A 528 -16.44 15.86 48.01
C GLY A 528 -15.89 17.27 47.75
N VAL A 529 -14.60 17.42 47.43
CA VAL A 529 -13.97 18.73 47.18
C VAL A 529 -13.89 19.01 45.67
N PRO A 530 -14.68 19.96 45.12
CA PRO A 530 -14.64 20.30 43.71
C PRO A 530 -13.24 20.71 43.27
N THR A 531 -12.67 19.96 42.33
CA THR A 531 -11.30 20.09 41.85
C THR A 531 -11.28 19.96 40.34
N LYS A 532 -10.60 20.89 39.66
CA LYS A 532 -10.34 20.81 38.22
C LYS A 532 -8.90 20.42 37.94
N ARG A 533 -8.63 19.48 37.03
CA ARG A 533 -7.26 19.16 36.58
C ARG A 533 -7.21 18.89 35.09
N SER A 534 -6.16 19.39 34.46
CA SER A 534 -5.94 19.26 33.03
C SER A 534 -4.97 18.12 32.72
N TYR A 535 -5.32 17.31 31.71
CA TYR A 535 -4.50 16.20 31.22
C TYR A 535 -4.47 16.22 29.70
N THR A 536 -3.27 16.14 29.13
CA THR A 536 -3.10 16.04 27.68
C THR A 536 -3.81 14.82 27.12
N ILE A 537 -4.49 15.00 25.99
CA ILE A 537 -5.10 13.91 25.24
C ILE A 537 -3.96 13.21 24.49
N ALA A 538 -3.55 12.04 24.97
CA ALA A 538 -2.45 11.24 24.42
C ALA A 538 -2.86 10.42 23.18
N SER A 539 -4.15 10.21 22.97
CA SER A 539 -4.69 9.57 21.76
C SER A 539 -4.50 10.44 20.51
N SER A 540 -4.60 9.80 19.34
CA SER A 540 -4.62 10.52 18.07
C SER A 540 -5.98 11.18 17.83
N PRO A 541 -6.05 12.43 17.34
CA PRO A 541 -7.28 13.06 16.86
C PRO A 541 -8.04 12.30 15.78
N THR A 542 -7.40 11.36 15.08
CA THR A 542 -8.04 10.46 14.11
C THR A 542 -8.92 9.40 14.76
N TRP A 543 -8.80 9.18 16.08
CA TRP A 543 -9.64 8.27 16.84
C TRP A 543 -10.89 9.01 17.27
N SER A 544 -11.94 8.94 16.45
CA SER A 544 -13.19 9.65 16.71
C SER A 544 -14.05 9.02 17.79
N ASP A 545 -13.76 7.80 18.25
CA ASP A 545 -14.60 7.04 19.19
C ASP A 545 -14.17 7.18 20.67
N ARG A 546 -12.97 7.70 20.94
CA ARG A 546 -12.39 7.74 22.30
C ARG A 546 -11.25 8.74 22.44
N ILE A 547 -11.00 9.17 23.68
CA ILE A 547 -9.76 9.85 24.07
C ILE A 547 -8.97 9.00 25.07
N GLU A 548 -7.66 9.23 25.12
CA GLU A 548 -6.76 8.67 26.14
C GLU A 548 -6.09 9.78 26.94
N ILE A 549 -6.05 9.64 28.26
CA ILE A 549 -5.16 10.42 29.12
C ILE A 549 -4.19 9.48 29.82
N THR A 550 -2.90 9.82 29.82
CA THR A 550 -1.87 9.01 30.47
C THR A 550 -1.31 9.75 31.67
N VAL A 551 -1.45 9.17 32.85
CA VAL A 551 -1.29 9.88 34.11
C VAL A 551 -0.30 9.14 35.00
N LYS A 552 0.72 9.86 35.44
CA LYS A 552 1.60 9.41 36.51
C LYS A 552 0.94 9.63 37.87
N ARG A 553 1.02 8.62 38.73
CA ARG A 553 0.62 8.70 40.12
C ARG A 553 1.64 9.55 40.87
N GLU A 554 1.19 10.69 41.41
CA GLU A 554 2.03 11.51 42.27
C GLU A 554 1.73 11.15 43.72
N GLY A 555 2.74 10.77 44.51
CA GLY A 555 2.51 10.27 45.88
C GLY A 555 1.69 11.22 46.77
N GLN A 556 1.85 12.54 46.58
CA GLN A 556 1.09 13.58 47.28
C GLN A 556 -0.03 14.22 46.41
N GLY A 557 -0.26 13.75 45.19
CA GLY A 557 -1.27 14.30 44.28
C GLY A 557 -2.69 13.87 44.62
N LEU A 558 -3.59 14.83 44.84
CA LEU A 558 -5.01 14.54 45.13
C LEU A 558 -5.70 13.79 43.97
N VAL A 559 -5.61 14.36 42.76
CA VAL A 559 -6.34 13.84 41.59
C VAL A 559 -5.65 12.64 40.93
N SER A 560 -4.32 12.63 40.87
CA SER A 560 -3.61 11.49 40.27
C SER A 560 -3.72 10.22 41.12
N ARG A 561 -3.85 10.33 42.45
CA ARG A 561 -4.22 9.19 43.29
C ARG A 561 -5.66 8.76 43.07
N TRP A 562 -6.61 9.70 43.05
CA TRP A 562 -8.01 9.39 42.78
C TRP A 562 -8.18 8.63 41.45
N LEU A 563 -7.51 9.08 40.38
CA LEU A 563 -7.50 8.37 39.09
C LEU A 563 -6.93 6.95 39.20
N HIS A 564 -5.86 6.75 39.97
CA HIS A 564 -5.18 5.45 40.07
C HIS A 564 -5.83 4.46 41.03
N ASP A 565 -6.44 4.98 42.10
CA ASP A 565 -6.82 4.22 43.29
C ASP A 565 -8.35 4.11 43.42
N GLU A 566 -9.13 5.05 42.89
CA GLU A 566 -10.59 5.15 43.10
C GLU A 566 -11.42 5.08 41.81
N LEU A 567 -10.96 5.65 40.69
CA LEU A 567 -11.71 5.67 39.43
C LEU A 567 -11.75 4.26 38.78
N GLY A 568 -12.96 3.73 38.56
CA GLY A 568 -13.19 2.41 37.98
C GLY A 568 -13.81 2.43 36.58
N VAL A 569 -13.60 1.37 35.80
CA VAL A 569 -14.26 1.19 34.49
C VAL A 569 -15.78 1.24 34.67
N GLY A 570 -16.44 2.05 33.84
CA GLY A 570 -17.88 2.34 33.91
C GLY A 570 -18.20 3.69 34.57
N ASP A 571 -17.27 4.30 35.31
CA ASP A 571 -17.50 5.60 35.93
C ASP A 571 -17.54 6.73 34.89
N GLU A 572 -18.42 7.70 35.12
CA GLU A 572 -18.53 8.90 34.30
C GLU A 572 -17.75 10.06 34.93
N VAL A 573 -16.98 10.78 34.10
CA VAL A 573 -16.24 11.97 34.49
C VAL A 573 -16.71 13.15 33.65
N GLU A 574 -17.04 14.27 34.29
CA GLU A 574 -17.33 15.50 33.59
C GLU A 574 -16.03 16.13 33.09
N VAL A 575 -16.01 16.53 31.82
CA VAL A 575 -14.83 17.06 31.14
C VAL A 575 -15.15 18.32 30.34
N GLU A 576 -14.13 19.16 30.16
CA GLU A 576 -14.12 20.32 29.27
C GLU A 576 -12.99 20.16 28.24
N ALA A 577 -13.32 20.16 26.95
CA ALA A 577 -12.37 19.91 25.84
C ALA A 577 -12.79 20.58 24.51
N PRO A 578 -11.85 20.79 23.57
CA PRO A 578 -10.40 20.72 23.77
C PRO A 578 -9.83 22.02 24.37
N ASN A 579 -8.63 21.92 24.94
CA ASN A 579 -7.89 23.06 25.47
C ASN A 579 -6.41 23.03 25.06
N GLY A 580 -5.75 24.18 25.07
CA GLY A 580 -4.30 24.30 24.87
C GLY A 580 -3.86 24.70 23.45
N THR A 581 -2.67 25.26 23.37
CA THR A 581 -2.02 25.77 22.13
C THR A 581 -0.73 25.03 21.78
N PHE A 582 -0.32 24.07 22.62
CA PHE A 582 0.85 23.23 22.40
C PHE A 582 0.50 22.05 21.49
N PHE A 583 0.54 22.26 20.18
CA PHE A 583 0.27 21.22 19.20
C PHE A 583 1.21 21.29 17.99
N PHE A 584 1.27 20.17 17.25
CA PHE A 584 1.89 20.09 15.94
C PHE A 584 1.06 19.17 15.03
N SER A 585 0.37 19.78 14.07
CA SER A 585 -0.54 19.10 13.13
C SER A 585 0.13 18.72 11.80
N GLY A 586 1.40 19.07 11.61
CA GLY A 586 2.14 18.85 10.37
C GLY A 586 1.90 19.91 9.30
N GLN A 587 1.10 20.94 9.61
CA GLN A 587 0.86 22.12 8.77
C GLN A 587 1.86 23.25 9.08
N GLU A 588 2.43 23.25 10.28
CA GLU A 588 3.27 24.33 10.81
C GLU A 588 4.68 24.33 10.20
N ALA A 589 5.23 23.15 9.91
CA ALA A 589 6.53 22.96 9.27
C ALA A 589 6.62 21.58 8.65
N GLY A 590 7.55 21.34 7.72
CA GLY A 590 7.76 20.01 7.09
C GLY A 590 8.58 19.02 7.91
N ARG A 591 8.97 19.38 9.14
CA ARG A 591 9.80 18.60 10.07
C ARG A 591 9.55 19.06 11.50
N VAL A 592 9.68 18.16 12.47
CA VAL A 592 9.47 18.46 13.90
C VAL A 592 10.41 17.69 14.81
N VAL A 593 10.85 18.35 15.88
CA VAL A 593 11.64 17.76 16.96
C VAL A 593 10.81 17.78 18.23
N LEU A 594 10.51 16.61 18.77
CA LEU A 594 9.68 16.40 19.95
C LEU A 594 10.59 15.94 21.09
N ILE A 595 10.72 16.73 22.15
CA ILE A 595 11.63 16.45 23.27
C ILE A 595 10.83 16.28 24.57
N GLY A 596 10.85 15.06 25.11
CA GLY A 596 9.97 14.65 26.21
C GLY A 596 10.71 14.12 27.44
N GLY A 597 10.23 14.47 28.63
CA GLY A 597 10.71 13.93 29.90
C GLY A 597 9.62 13.28 30.73
N GLY A 598 9.74 11.98 31.04
CA GLY A 598 8.72 11.25 31.78
C GLY A 598 7.33 11.39 31.14
N VAL A 599 6.30 11.76 31.93
CA VAL A 599 4.94 12.00 31.42
C VAL A 599 4.82 13.17 30.45
N GLY A 600 5.84 14.03 30.31
CA GLY A 600 5.87 15.03 29.23
C GLY A 600 5.86 14.41 27.82
N ILE A 601 5.95 13.09 27.71
CA ILE A 601 5.72 12.35 26.47
C ILE A 601 4.29 12.47 25.94
N THR A 602 3.28 12.73 26.77
CA THR A 602 1.87 12.63 26.35
C THR A 602 1.46 13.54 25.17
N PRO A 603 1.79 14.84 25.12
CA PRO A 603 1.51 15.67 23.93
C PRO A 603 2.30 15.22 22.71
N LEU A 604 3.53 14.73 22.94
CA LEU A 604 4.42 14.27 21.88
C LEU A 604 3.93 12.96 21.28
N MET A 605 3.38 12.06 22.10
CA MET A 605 2.80 10.80 21.66
C MET A 605 1.54 11.02 20.85
N SER A 606 0.68 11.98 21.26
CA SER A 606 -0.48 12.39 20.46
C SER A 606 -0.05 12.88 19.06
N ALA A 607 0.99 13.72 18.99
CA ALA A 607 1.57 14.13 17.72
C ALA A 607 2.17 12.96 16.92
N VAL A 608 2.95 12.08 17.54
CA VAL A 608 3.55 10.93 16.84
C VAL A 608 2.48 9.99 16.30
N ARG A 609 1.47 9.62 17.09
CA ARG A 609 0.35 8.79 16.65
C ARG A 609 -0.39 9.45 15.49
N TYR A 610 -0.72 10.73 15.62
CA TYR A 610 -1.39 11.50 14.58
C TYR A 610 -0.60 11.57 13.27
N LEU A 611 0.67 11.93 13.33
CA LEU A 611 1.54 12.05 12.15
C LEU A 611 1.79 10.68 11.50
N ALA A 612 1.91 9.62 12.30
CA ALA A 612 2.05 8.25 11.82
C ALA A 612 0.78 7.77 11.09
N GLU A 613 -0.40 7.94 11.68
CA GLU A 613 -1.67 7.51 11.12
C GLU A 613 -2.10 8.31 9.90
N THR A 614 -1.80 9.61 9.87
CA THR A 614 -2.02 10.47 8.69
C THR A 614 -0.94 10.31 7.61
N CYS A 615 0.01 9.38 7.81
CA CYS A 615 1.15 9.14 6.92
C CYS A 615 1.91 10.43 6.56
N TRP A 616 2.05 11.36 7.51
CA TRP A 616 2.66 12.66 7.30
C TRP A 616 4.11 12.51 6.75
N PRO A 617 4.54 13.30 5.73
CA PRO A 617 5.75 12.99 4.96
C PRO A 617 7.03 13.53 5.61
N GLY A 618 6.88 14.35 6.65
CA GLY A 618 7.96 15.10 7.26
C GLY A 618 8.79 14.23 8.19
N GLU A 619 9.93 14.76 8.61
CA GLU A 619 10.83 14.08 9.55
C GLU A 619 10.36 14.35 10.98
N VAL A 620 10.22 13.29 11.78
CA VAL A 620 9.88 13.35 13.20
C VAL A 620 11.05 12.84 14.02
N HIS A 621 11.67 13.72 14.81
CA HIS A 621 12.70 13.32 15.77
C HIS A 621 12.11 13.35 17.17
N LEU A 622 11.94 12.18 17.79
CA LEU A 622 11.46 12.05 19.16
C LEU A 622 12.62 11.75 20.10
N VAL A 623 12.96 12.70 20.99
CA VAL A 623 14.05 12.58 21.96
C VAL A 623 13.47 12.49 23.37
N LEU A 624 13.67 11.36 24.04
CA LEU A 624 13.05 11.04 25.33
C LEU A 624 14.07 10.83 26.43
N GLY A 625 13.79 11.41 27.60
CA GLY A 625 14.55 11.22 28.82
C GLY A 625 13.71 10.56 29.91
N PHE A 626 14.19 9.44 30.44
CA PHE A 626 13.60 8.78 31.61
C PHE A 626 14.64 8.59 32.72
N ARG A 627 14.17 8.21 33.92
CA ARG A 627 15.07 7.93 35.05
C ARG A 627 15.68 6.54 34.91
N SER A 628 14.85 5.51 34.89
CA SER A 628 15.24 4.10 34.74
C SER A 628 14.40 3.37 33.67
N PRO A 629 14.84 2.21 33.16
CA PRO A 629 14.10 1.45 32.13
C PRO A 629 12.63 1.14 32.48
N ARG A 630 12.30 0.87 33.74
CA ARG A 630 10.91 0.70 34.21
C ARG A 630 10.02 1.95 34.09
N ASP A 631 10.63 3.13 33.95
CA ASP A 631 9.93 4.40 33.77
C ASP A 631 9.68 4.72 32.28
N PHE A 632 10.06 3.83 31.34
CA PHE A 632 9.94 4.05 29.90
C PHE A 632 8.50 3.84 29.40
N ILE A 633 7.73 4.94 29.43
CA ILE A 633 6.33 5.01 28.98
C ILE A 633 6.24 4.75 27.45
N PHE A 634 5.24 3.96 27.02
CA PHE A 634 4.95 3.59 25.62
C PHE A 634 6.08 2.83 24.89
N ARG A 635 6.97 2.14 25.62
CA ARG A 635 8.15 1.48 25.04
C ARG A 635 7.85 0.58 23.85
N GLU A 636 6.86 -0.30 24.00
CA GLU A 636 6.50 -1.30 22.98
C GLU A 636 5.84 -0.66 21.77
N GLU A 637 4.94 0.31 22.01
CA GLU A 637 4.26 1.05 20.96
C GLU A 637 5.23 1.90 20.13
N LEU A 638 6.15 2.61 20.78
CA LEU A 638 7.17 3.40 20.09
C LEU A 638 8.09 2.53 19.23
N ALA A 639 8.47 1.34 19.70
CA ALA A 639 9.23 0.39 18.90
C ALA A 639 8.45 -0.06 17.67
N ALA A 640 7.15 -0.35 17.82
CA ALA A 640 6.27 -0.73 16.71
C ALA A 640 6.00 0.43 15.73
N LEU A 641 5.89 1.67 16.22
CA LEU A 641 5.74 2.86 15.37
C LEU A 641 7.01 3.13 14.58
N GLN A 642 8.18 3.09 15.22
CA GLN A 642 9.47 3.29 14.54
C GLN A 642 9.72 2.20 13.48
N ALA A 643 9.35 0.94 13.74
CA ALA A 643 9.48 -0.13 12.76
C ALA A 643 8.60 0.07 11.52
N ARG A 644 7.44 0.73 11.67
CA ARG A 644 6.48 0.98 10.58
C ARG A 644 6.71 2.30 9.84
N HIS A 645 7.34 3.28 10.49
CA HIS A 645 7.47 4.64 9.97
C HIS A 645 8.95 5.07 9.89
N PRO A 646 9.60 4.91 8.72
CA PRO A 646 11.04 5.20 8.55
C PRO A 646 11.43 6.67 8.80
N ASN A 647 10.46 7.58 8.73
CA ASN A 647 10.63 9.01 8.99
C ASN A 647 10.49 9.39 10.48
N LEU A 648 10.23 8.41 11.36
CA LEU A 648 10.24 8.58 12.82
C LEU A 648 11.56 8.07 13.40
N ALA A 649 12.37 8.98 13.94
CA ALA A 649 13.60 8.65 14.66
C ALA A 649 13.38 8.82 16.16
N VAL A 650 13.37 7.71 16.91
CA VAL A 650 13.25 7.74 18.39
C VAL A 650 14.63 7.58 19.02
N THR A 651 15.00 8.54 19.88
CA THR A 651 16.22 8.53 20.68
C THR A 651 15.86 8.57 22.15
N VAL A 652 16.31 7.59 22.94
CA VAL A 652 15.98 7.49 24.36
C VAL A 652 17.25 7.47 25.20
N THR A 653 17.26 8.20 26.32
CA THR A 653 18.34 8.20 27.30
C THR A 653 17.81 7.96 28.71
N MET A 654 18.59 7.25 29.52
CA MET A 654 18.29 6.95 30.92
C MET A 654 19.24 7.73 31.82
N SER A 655 18.72 8.57 32.72
CA SER A 655 19.56 9.37 33.61
C SER A 655 20.16 8.56 34.77
N ALA A 656 19.51 7.49 35.21
CA ALA A 656 19.96 6.61 36.29
C ALA A 656 19.35 5.19 36.14
N PRO A 657 19.86 4.36 35.21
CA PRO A 657 19.33 3.01 34.96
C PRO A 657 19.53 2.03 36.14
N GLY A 658 20.47 2.31 37.05
CA GLY A 658 20.81 1.39 38.14
C GLY A 658 21.30 0.05 37.60
N ASP A 659 20.83 -1.05 38.20
CA ASP A 659 21.13 -2.42 37.77
C ASP A 659 20.15 -2.97 36.72
N GLU A 660 19.19 -2.15 36.24
CA GLU A 660 18.22 -2.58 35.24
C GLU A 660 18.87 -2.72 33.85
N PRO A 661 18.58 -3.78 33.08
CA PRO A 661 19.16 -3.98 31.75
C PRO A 661 18.84 -2.82 30.79
N TRP A 662 19.88 -2.08 30.38
CA TRP A 662 19.77 -0.99 29.40
C TRP A 662 21.00 -0.96 28.49
N SER A 663 20.78 -1.14 27.18
CA SER A 663 21.82 -1.08 26.15
C SER A 663 21.88 0.27 25.42
N GLY A 664 20.98 1.19 25.76
CA GLY A 664 20.93 2.53 25.16
C GLY A 664 21.84 3.53 25.87
N ARG A 665 21.67 4.82 25.54
CA ARG A 665 22.47 5.89 26.13
C ARG A 665 22.14 6.11 27.61
N VAL A 666 23.17 6.40 28.42
CA VAL A 666 23.05 6.78 29.82
C VAL A 666 23.48 8.24 29.98
N GLY A 667 22.65 9.04 30.66
CA GLY A 667 22.85 10.47 30.86
C GLY A 667 21.56 11.27 30.69
N ARG A 668 21.64 12.57 30.99
CA ARG A 668 20.55 13.53 30.71
C ARG A 668 20.56 13.93 29.23
N ILE A 669 19.46 14.52 28.77
CA ILE A 669 19.43 15.15 27.45
C ILE A 669 20.30 16.41 27.51
N ASP A 670 21.38 16.42 26.74
CA ASP A 670 22.37 17.49 26.65
C ASP A 670 22.58 17.93 25.20
N ALA A 671 23.38 18.99 24.99
CA ALA A 671 23.66 19.52 23.66
C ALA A 671 24.33 18.47 22.74
N ALA A 672 25.18 17.60 23.30
CA ALA A 672 25.85 16.54 22.53
C ALA A 672 24.86 15.50 22.01
N LEU A 673 23.91 15.07 22.84
CA LEU A 673 22.84 14.17 22.43
C LEU A 673 21.98 14.80 21.34
N LEU A 674 21.51 16.05 21.56
CA LEU A 674 20.65 16.75 20.60
C LEU A 674 21.33 16.92 19.23
N ALA A 675 22.60 17.32 19.22
CA ALA A 675 23.38 17.45 17.98
C ALA A 675 23.58 16.12 17.26
N SER A 676 23.72 15.01 18.00
CA SER A 676 23.87 13.68 17.41
C SER A 676 22.56 13.07 16.91
N ALA A 677 21.44 13.37 17.58
CA ALA A 677 20.14 12.76 17.32
C ALA A 677 19.34 13.48 16.23
N VAL A 678 19.61 14.78 16.03
CA VAL A 678 18.81 15.63 15.13
C VAL A 678 19.71 16.35 14.12
N PRO A 679 19.66 15.97 12.83
CA PRO A 679 20.34 16.70 11.77
C PRO A 679 19.76 18.11 11.58
N ASN A 680 20.64 19.10 11.39
CA ASN A 680 20.25 20.48 11.10
C ASN A 680 19.23 21.08 12.10
N LEU A 681 19.44 20.84 13.40
CA LEU A 681 18.54 21.22 14.49
C LEU A 681 18.15 22.71 14.51
N ALA A 682 19.05 23.60 14.08
CA ALA A 682 18.83 25.06 14.07
C ALA A 682 17.71 25.54 13.12
N ALA A 683 17.24 24.69 12.20
CA ALA A 683 16.17 25.01 11.25
C ALA A 683 14.83 24.33 11.59
N GLN A 684 14.72 23.64 12.72
CA GLN A 684 13.59 22.78 13.05
C GLN A 684 12.63 23.45 14.04
N GLN A 685 11.34 23.15 13.91
CA GLN A 685 10.37 23.42 14.98
C GLN A 685 10.58 22.43 16.12
N VAL A 686 10.74 22.93 17.34
CA VAL A 686 11.04 22.12 18.53
C VAL A 686 9.91 22.26 19.55
N HIS A 687 9.35 21.14 19.98
CA HIS A 687 8.35 21.07 21.04
C HIS A 687 8.96 20.35 22.25
N VAL A 688 9.00 21.03 23.38
CA VAL A 688 9.61 20.53 24.61
C VAL A 688 8.55 20.41 25.71
N CYS A 689 8.42 19.22 26.30
CA CYS A 689 7.53 19.00 27.43
C CYS A 689 8.16 18.07 28.47
N GLY A 690 8.12 18.46 29.74
CA GLY A 690 8.69 17.69 30.83
C GLY A 690 8.88 18.50 32.11
N PRO A 691 9.66 17.99 33.08
CA PRO A 691 9.97 18.72 34.31
C PRO A 691 10.72 20.04 34.04
N LEU A 692 10.37 21.12 34.75
CA LEU A 692 10.99 22.44 34.58
C LEU A 692 12.53 22.42 34.54
N PRO A 693 13.25 21.77 35.49
CA PRO A 693 14.72 21.76 35.45
C PRO A 693 15.29 21.10 34.19
N MET A 694 14.57 20.13 33.62
CA MET A 694 14.95 19.48 32.38
C MET A 694 14.68 20.39 31.18
N MET A 695 13.52 21.04 31.13
CA MET A 695 13.18 21.95 30.05
C MET A 695 14.12 23.15 30.00
N ASP A 696 14.47 23.75 31.14
CA ASP A 696 15.43 24.86 31.20
C ASP A 696 16.80 24.45 30.66
N ALA A 697 17.28 23.26 31.04
CA ALA A 697 18.54 22.71 30.54
C ALA A 697 18.50 22.43 29.03
N ILE A 698 17.38 21.91 28.52
CA ILE A 698 17.19 21.67 27.08
C ILE A 698 17.13 22.98 26.31
N ILE A 699 16.38 23.98 26.78
CA ILE A 699 16.27 25.29 26.12
C ILE A 699 17.65 25.97 26.05
N ALA A 700 18.43 25.92 27.13
CA ALA A 700 19.80 26.42 27.13
C ALA A 700 20.69 25.66 26.13
N ALA A 701 20.56 24.33 26.07
CA ALA A 701 21.28 23.50 25.09
C ALA A 701 20.89 23.83 23.64
N LEU A 702 19.59 23.96 23.35
CA LEU A 702 19.06 24.35 22.05
C LEU A 702 19.57 25.73 21.61
N GLY A 703 19.61 26.70 22.54
CA GLY A 703 20.19 28.02 22.31
C GLY A 703 21.68 27.95 21.98
N SER A 704 22.45 27.13 22.69
CA SER A 704 23.88 26.91 22.39
C SER A 704 24.13 26.24 21.03
N LEU A 705 23.15 25.50 20.52
CA LEU A 705 23.16 24.84 19.20
C LEU A 705 22.57 25.73 18.09
N GLY A 706 22.20 26.98 18.41
CA GLY A 706 21.75 27.96 17.43
C GLY A 706 20.27 27.88 17.06
N VAL A 707 19.43 27.19 17.84
CA VAL A 707 17.97 27.16 17.62
C VAL A 707 17.36 28.52 18.03
N PRO A 708 16.66 29.23 17.13
CA PRO A 708 16.00 30.49 17.47
C PRO A 708 14.89 30.28 18.51
N PRO A 709 14.72 31.18 19.50
CA PRO A 709 13.66 31.07 20.51
C PRO A 709 12.24 30.94 19.91
N ALA A 710 11.98 31.60 18.77
CA ALA A 710 10.69 31.54 18.08
C ALA A 710 10.33 30.16 17.51
N GLN A 711 11.30 29.25 17.38
CA GLN A 711 11.09 27.88 16.92
C GLN A 711 10.89 26.89 18.08
N ILE A 712 11.03 27.35 19.34
CA ILE A 712 10.90 26.52 20.52
C ILE A 712 9.54 26.76 21.17
N LYS A 713 8.66 25.77 21.08
CA LYS A 713 7.42 25.70 21.86
C LYS A 713 7.68 24.86 23.10
N ARG A 714 7.14 25.27 24.24
CA ARG A 714 7.23 24.52 25.49
C ARG A 714 5.88 24.39 26.18
N GLU A 715 5.69 23.29 26.90
CA GLU A 715 4.55 23.09 27.78
C GLU A 715 5.03 22.54 29.13
N ALA A 716 4.72 23.26 30.21
CA ALA A 716 5.07 22.88 31.57
C ALA A 716 3.88 22.22 32.29
N PHE A 717 4.12 21.04 32.87
CA PHE A 717 3.14 20.38 33.72
C PHE A 717 3.37 20.72 35.20
N GLY A 718 2.28 21.11 35.86
CA GLY A 718 2.26 21.37 37.29
C GLY A 718 2.68 22.79 37.68
N THR A 719 2.33 23.14 38.91
CA THR A 719 2.73 24.37 39.58
C THR A 719 4.08 24.19 40.25
N VAL A 720 4.83 25.29 40.42
CA VAL A 720 5.85 25.37 41.47
C VAL A 720 5.20 24.88 42.78
N LYS A 721 5.74 23.80 43.35
CA LYS A 721 5.15 23.08 44.50
C LYS A 721 4.68 24.05 45.59
N ARG A 722 3.37 24.17 45.78
CA ARG A 722 2.79 24.63 47.06
C ARG A 722 1.81 23.58 47.55
N SER A 723 1.96 23.18 48.81
CA SER A 723 1.18 22.12 49.43
C SER A 723 -0.28 22.55 49.57
N PRO A 724 -1.29 21.73 49.21
CA PRO A 724 -2.71 22.09 49.31
C PRO A 724 -3.20 22.22 50.76
N SER A 725 -2.41 21.77 51.73
CA SER A 725 -2.71 21.85 53.17
C SER A 725 -1.89 22.92 53.91
N GLY A 726 -1.14 23.77 53.22
CA GLY A 726 -0.39 24.85 53.83
C GLY A 726 -1.25 26.08 54.09
N LYS A 727 -1.98 26.12 55.21
CA LYS A 727 -2.15 27.38 55.93
C LYS A 727 -0.75 27.82 56.38
N GLU A 728 -0.04 28.55 55.54
CA GLU A 728 1.08 29.44 55.92
C GLU A 728 1.60 30.15 54.66
N THR A 729 0.99 31.29 54.36
CA THR A 729 1.74 32.40 53.78
C THR A 729 2.72 32.83 54.87
N THR A 730 3.99 32.43 54.77
CA THR A 730 5.02 32.70 55.79
C THR A 730 5.41 34.17 55.89
N SER A 731 4.89 35.04 55.01
CA SER A 731 5.10 36.47 55.09
C SER A 731 3.83 37.19 55.53
N THR A 732 3.90 37.87 56.67
CA THR A 732 2.92 38.89 57.11
C THR A 732 3.10 40.22 56.36
N GLU A 733 4.10 40.32 55.48
CA GLU A 733 4.38 41.52 54.71
C GLU A 733 3.47 41.58 53.48
N ILE A 734 2.76 42.71 53.34
CA ILE A 734 1.79 42.96 52.28
C ILE A 734 2.51 43.70 51.15
N ALA A 735 2.49 43.13 49.94
CA ALA A 735 3.05 43.77 48.74
C ALA A 735 2.17 44.90 48.18
N GLY A 736 0.88 44.91 48.55
CA GLY A 736 -0.13 45.88 48.17
C GLY A 736 -1.54 45.31 48.33
N ARG A 737 -2.53 45.99 47.78
CA ARG A 737 -3.94 45.58 47.78
C ARG A 737 -4.44 45.40 46.35
N ALA A 738 -5.23 44.34 46.13
CA ALA A 738 -5.95 44.12 44.87
C ALA A 738 -7.42 44.54 45.04
N LEU A 739 -7.87 45.50 44.23
CA LEU A 739 -9.28 45.85 44.09
C LEU A 739 -9.89 45.06 42.92
N PHE A 740 -10.89 44.24 43.21
CA PHE A 740 -11.64 43.47 42.23
C PHE A 740 -12.87 44.27 41.80
N LEU A 741 -12.83 44.86 40.61
CA LEU A 741 -13.77 45.91 40.20
C LEU A 741 -15.21 45.41 40.05
N ALA A 742 -15.42 44.15 39.63
CA ALA A 742 -16.78 43.63 39.45
C ALA A 742 -17.48 43.33 40.79
N SER A 743 -16.70 42.88 41.78
CA SER A 743 -17.21 42.59 43.13
C SER A 743 -17.13 43.77 44.10
N GLY A 744 -16.31 44.79 43.80
CA GLY A 744 -16.00 45.92 44.69
C GLY A 744 -15.13 45.56 45.91
N VAL A 745 -14.62 44.32 45.97
CA VAL A 745 -13.86 43.81 47.12
C VAL A 745 -12.39 44.23 47.01
N THR A 746 -11.80 44.68 48.11
CA THR A 746 -10.35 44.97 48.19
C THR A 746 -9.65 44.01 49.15
N ALA A 747 -8.72 43.22 48.65
CA ALA A 747 -7.98 42.22 49.44
C ALA A 747 -6.49 42.58 49.58
N PRO A 748 -5.87 42.40 50.76
CA PRO A 748 -4.42 42.49 50.89
C PRO A 748 -3.75 41.30 50.19
N VAL A 749 -2.66 41.54 49.47
CA VAL A 749 -1.88 40.49 48.80
C VAL A 749 -0.49 40.40 49.44
N PRO A 750 -0.18 39.28 50.13
CA PRO A 750 1.16 39.03 50.65
C PRO A 750 2.23 38.97 49.56
N VAL A 751 3.48 39.28 49.90
CA VAL A 751 4.63 39.30 48.95
C VAL A 751 4.78 38.02 48.11
N ASP A 752 4.44 36.87 48.68
CA ASP A 752 4.54 35.58 48.02
C ASP A 752 3.22 35.05 47.43
N ALA A 753 2.14 35.83 47.48
CA ALA A 753 0.82 35.43 47.00
C ALA A 753 0.55 35.97 45.59
N THR A 754 -0.28 35.25 44.84
CA THR A 754 -0.81 35.70 43.55
C THR A 754 -2.13 36.45 43.73
N ILE A 755 -2.56 37.17 42.70
CA ILE A 755 -3.90 37.79 42.66
C ILE A 755 -5.00 36.75 42.84
N LEU A 756 -4.85 35.55 42.27
CA LEU A 756 -5.82 34.46 42.46
C LEU A 756 -5.86 33.98 43.91
N ASP A 757 -4.72 33.89 44.61
CA ASP A 757 -4.70 33.48 46.02
C ASP A 757 -5.43 34.51 46.92
N ALA A 758 -5.26 35.81 46.60
CA ALA A 758 -5.96 36.89 47.29
C ALA A 758 -7.46 36.88 46.98
N ALA A 759 -7.86 36.57 45.74
CA ALA A 759 -9.25 36.42 45.32
C ALA A 759 -9.92 35.23 46.04
N ASP A 760 -9.27 34.06 46.04
CA ASP A 760 -9.73 32.86 46.76
C ASP A 760 -9.94 33.15 48.25
N THR A 761 -9.00 33.87 48.88
CA THR A 761 -9.09 34.24 50.31
C THR A 761 -10.22 35.24 50.58
N ALA A 762 -10.45 36.17 49.67
CA ALA A 762 -11.48 37.20 49.77
C ALA A 762 -12.87 36.72 49.31
N GLY A 763 -12.99 35.48 48.83
CA GLY A 763 -14.24 34.94 48.30
C GLY A 763 -14.65 35.52 46.95
N VAL A 764 -13.71 36.08 46.18
CA VAL A 764 -13.96 36.62 44.85
C VAL A 764 -13.75 35.49 43.82
N PRO A 765 -14.78 35.11 43.05
CA PRO A 765 -14.67 34.01 42.10
C PRO A 765 -13.90 34.43 40.85
N ILE A 766 -12.71 33.84 40.64
CA ILE A 766 -11.98 33.93 39.37
C ILE A 766 -11.87 32.52 38.79
N ASP A 767 -12.29 32.36 37.54
CA ASP A 767 -12.19 31.07 36.85
C ASP A 767 -10.74 30.58 36.81
N ASN A 768 -10.50 29.32 37.14
CA ASN A 768 -9.16 28.74 37.13
C ASN A 768 -9.18 27.22 36.91
N ALA A 769 -8.12 26.70 36.30
CA ALA A 769 -7.94 25.26 36.07
C ALA A 769 -6.49 24.81 36.31
N CYS A 770 -5.53 25.25 35.48
CA CYS A 770 -4.14 24.76 35.57
C CYS A 770 -3.35 25.33 36.76
N ARG A 771 -3.65 26.57 37.17
CA ARG A 771 -2.87 27.41 38.10
C ARG A 771 -1.35 27.51 37.78
N SER A 772 -0.92 27.08 36.61
CA SER A 772 0.48 27.08 36.13
C SER A 772 0.74 28.09 35.00
N GLY A 773 -0.26 28.90 34.64
CA GLY A 773 -0.13 29.91 33.58
C GLY A 773 -0.29 29.41 32.15
N THR A 774 -0.78 28.17 31.94
CA THR A 774 -0.83 27.52 30.62
C THR A 774 -2.23 27.37 30.01
N CYS A 775 -3.32 27.52 30.78
CA CYS A 775 -4.70 27.31 30.30
C CYS A 775 -5.52 28.59 30.04
N ALA A 776 -5.01 29.76 30.43
CA ALA A 776 -5.70 31.07 30.37
C ALA A 776 -7.05 31.18 31.11
N SER A 777 -7.54 30.15 31.83
CA SER A 777 -8.82 30.27 32.56
C SER A 777 -8.79 31.40 33.59
N CYS A 778 -7.63 31.66 34.20
CA CYS A 778 -7.42 32.73 35.19
C CYS A 778 -7.14 34.11 34.56
N ARG A 779 -7.45 34.30 33.27
CA ARG A 779 -7.18 35.54 32.54
C ARG A 779 -8.16 36.63 33.00
N VAL A 780 -7.60 37.72 33.48
CA VAL A 780 -8.33 38.92 33.96
C VAL A 780 -7.63 40.17 33.46
N LYS A 781 -8.34 41.29 33.34
CA LYS A 781 -7.75 42.53 32.84
C LYS A 781 -7.15 43.34 34.00
N LEU A 782 -5.88 43.71 33.88
CA LEU A 782 -5.24 44.64 34.81
C LEU A 782 -5.60 46.06 34.37
N VAL A 783 -6.41 46.75 35.18
CA VAL A 783 -6.88 48.11 34.89
C VAL A 783 -5.86 49.15 35.35
N SER A 784 -5.23 48.94 36.50
CA SER A 784 -4.16 49.79 37.01
C SER A 784 -3.19 49.04 37.93
N GLY A 785 -1.97 49.57 38.07
CA GLY A 785 -0.89 48.98 38.86
C GLY A 785 0.11 48.14 38.06
N ARG A 786 0.99 47.41 38.74
CA ARG A 786 2.03 46.57 38.11
C ARG A 786 2.06 45.18 38.71
N VAL A 787 2.30 44.19 37.87
CA VAL A 787 2.45 42.79 38.28
C VAL A 787 3.66 42.15 37.62
N THR A 788 4.17 41.09 38.23
CA THR A 788 5.11 40.14 37.62
C THR A 788 4.46 38.77 37.52
N MET A 789 4.73 38.05 36.43
CA MET A 789 4.22 36.70 36.21
C MET A 789 5.37 35.75 35.97
N ALA A 790 5.34 34.59 36.64
CA ALA A 790 6.36 33.55 36.44
C ALA A 790 6.13 32.78 35.13
N ALA A 791 4.88 32.69 34.68
CA ALA A 791 4.49 32.12 33.39
C ALA A 791 3.39 32.97 32.74
N GLU A 792 3.58 33.29 31.46
CA GLU A 792 2.65 34.09 30.64
C GLU A 792 2.26 33.35 29.36
N ASP A 793 2.57 32.06 29.28
CA ASP A 793 2.55 31.26 28.04
C ASP A 793 1.14 31.18 27.42
N ALA A 794 0.08 31.36 28.22
CA ALA A 794 -1.30 31.32 27.76
C ALA A 794 -1.87 32.66 27.28
N LEU A 795 -1.11 33.76 27.35
CA LEU A 795 -1.53 35.06 26.81
C LEU A 795 -1.10 35.19 25.34
N THR A 796 -1.96 35.74 24.50
CA THR A 796 -1.59 36.17 23.15
C THR A 796 -0.91 37.54 23.19
N ASP A 797 -0.23 37.94 22.10
CA ASP A 797 0.36 39.28 22.03
C ASP A 797 -0.70 40.39 22.10
N GLN A 798 -1.90 40.11 21.59
CA GLN A 798 -3.06 40.98 21.74
C GLN A 798 -3.51 41.08 23.20
N ASP A 799 -3.61 39.95 23.92
CA ASP A 799 -3.94 39.96 25.34
C ASP A 799 -2.96 40.83 26.14
N ARG A 800 -1.65 40.72 25.84
CA ARG A 800 -0.61 41.54 26.46
C ARG A 800 -0.79 43.02 26.14
N ALA A 801 -1.03 43.34 24.87
CA ALA A 801 -1.25 44.72 24.43
C ALA A 801 -2.51 45.35 25.06
N GLU A 802 -3.53 44.54 25.32
CA GLU A 802 -4.79 44.96 25.94
C GLU A 802 -4.75 44.95 27.48
N GLY A 803 -3.63 44.57 28.09
CA GLY A 803 -3.42 44.61 29.54
C GLY A 803 -4.00 43.42 30.31
N TYR A 804 -4.23 42.27 29.65
CA TYR A 804 -4.64 41.06 30.35
C TYR A 804 -3.47 40.38 31.07
N ILE A 805 -3.78 39.81 32.24
CA ILE A 805 -2.84 39.09 33.09
C ILE A 805 -3.43 37.74 33.49
N LEU A 806 -2.57 36.81 33.90
CA LEU A 806 -2.98 35.52 34.46
C LEU A 806 -2.99 35.62 35.99
N ALA A 807 -4.18 35.75 36.60
CA ALA A 807 -4.33 35.96 38.05
C ALA A 807 -3.59 34.90 38.89
N CYS A 808 -3.51 33.67 38.36
CA CYS A 808 -2.84 32.54 38.98
C CYS A 808 -1.31 32.56 38.93
N GLN A 809 -0.71 33.52 38.22
CA GLN A 809 0.74 33.74 38.14
C GLN A 809 1.13 35.16 38.55
N ALA A 810 0.18 36.11 38.54
CA ALA A 810 0.42 37.51 38.78
C ALA A 810 0.68 37.82 40.26
N LYS A 811 1.90 38.25 40.58
CA LYS A 811 2.29 38.85 41.86
C LYS A 811 2.31 40.37 41.72
N ILE A 812 1.77 41.09 42.68
CA ILE A 812 1.61 42.55 42.60
C ILE A 812 2.89 43.30 43.03
N GLN A 813 3.07 44.49 42.49
CA GLN A 813 4.09 45.47 42.90
C GLN A 813 3.41 46.79 43.27
N GLY A 814 2.93 46.90 44.51
CA GLY A 814 2.02 47.96 44.95
C GLY A 814 0.55 47.65 44.65
N ASP A 815 -0.34 48.59 44.93
CA ASP A 815 -1.79 48.41 44.75
C ASP A 815 -2.17 48.24 43.27
N VAL A 816 -3.13 47.36 43.01
CA VAL A 816 -3.61 47.03 41.66
C VAL A 816 -5.14 47.02 41.59
N GLU A 817 -5.69 47.33 40.42
CA GLU A 817 -7.10 47.18 40.10
C GLU A 817 -7.27 46.16 38.99
N VAL A 818 -8.16 45.19 39.20
CA VAL A 818 -8.38 44.06 38.30
C VAL A 818 -9.85 43.97 37.96
N ASP A 819 -10.17 43.84 36.68
CA ASP A 819 -11.52 43.60 36.18
C ASP A 819 -11.87 42.11 36.35
N ALA A 820 -12.36 41.77 37.55
CA ALA A 820 -12.66 40.42 38.02
C ALA A 820 -13.75 40.42 39.10
#